data_AF-F9PEQ1-F1
#
_entry.id   AF-F9PEQ1-F1
#
_cell.length_a   1.000
_cell.length_b   1.000
_cell.length_c   1.000
_cell.angle_alpha   90.00
_cell.angle_beta   90.00
_cell.angle_gamma   90.00
#
_symmetry.space_group_name_H-M   'P 1'
#
loop_
_entity.id
_entity.type
_entity.pdbx_description
1 polymer ?
#
loop_
_entity_poly.entity_id
_entity_poly.type
_entity_poly.pdbx_seq_one_letter_code
_entity_poly.pdbx_strand_id
1 'polypeptide(L)'
;MEKKLPEGAKVTEKLDVFEGGVNRKPNKDGIASYRIPALLKTDKGTLIAGTDERRLHHSDWGDIGMVVRRSDDNGKTWGDRITISNPRDNEKAKNPEWPSPVNIDMALVQDPKTKRIFSIYDMFLEGKAVFSLPGKAPQAYEQIGDKVYQVLYKQGDAGRYTIRENGEVFDPENRKTEYRVVVDPKQPAYSDKGDLYKGEELIGNVYFEYSDKNIFRVSNTNYLWMSYSDDDGKTWSAPKDITYGIRKDWMHFLGTGPGTGIALHSGPHKGRLVIPVYTTNNVSYLSGSQSSRVIYSDDHGETWQAGEAVNDNRPVGNQTIHSSTMNNPGAQNTESTVVQLNNGDLKLFMRGLTGDLQVATSKDGGATWEKTIKRYADVKDVYVQMSAIHTVQDGKEYIILSNAGGPGRYNGLVHLARVEANGELTWLKHNPIQSGKFAYNSLQDLGNGEFGLLYEHADANQNEYTLSYKKFNWDFLSKDMVAPTKAKVKSAVDMGNNIIALEFDSEVLVNQAPVLKLANGNLATFLTQYDTKTLLFVVKKEDIGQEVTELVDGAIESMHNLPVSLEDAGIPGGINGKEPAIHEVPEYTGGVNGDEPAIHEVPESASEESSKGDSTTHEVPEFTGGVNGDEAAVTELPEYTEAIGTAGDEAAPTVEVPEFTGGVNGDEAAVAELPEYTEPSATVGDEAAPTVEVPEFEGGVNAVEAAVHEFPEFTGGVNAVEALKNEIPEFTGGVNAVEALKNELPEFAGGANAVQALKHELPEFTGGVNAVEAANNELPEYKVEEKPLITLVAQQDKTYQAPAAQPQQPTLPATGSEVSTPLVSVGMVGMLLGLFGMAKKKED
;
A
#
# COMPACT_ATOMS: atom_id res chain seq x y z
N MET A 1 27.74 -13.41 -0.38
CA MET A 1 27.14 -14.71 -0.75
C MET A 1 25.63 -14.60 -0.76
N GLU A 2 25.07 -14.53 -1.96
CA GLU A 2 23.63 -14.59 -2.19
C GLU A 2 23.18 -16.04 -2.02
N LYS A 3 22.34 -16.31 -1.02
CA LYS A 3 21.83 -17.66 -0.80
C LYS A 3 20.75 -17.97 -1.84
N LYS A 4 20.75 -19.17 -2.39
CA LYS A 4 19.76 -19.62 -3.37
C LYS A 4 18.47 -20.05 -2.68
N LEU A 5 17.35 -19.91 -3.39
CA LEU A 5 16.07 -20.45 -2.95
C LEU A 5 16.16 -21.99 -2.84
N PRO A 6 15.64 -22.59 -1.77
CA PRO A 6 15.55 -24.04 -1.67
C PRO A 6 14.52 -24.60 -2.66
N GLU A 7 14.62 -25.90 -2.96
CA GLU A 7 13.66 -26.57 -3.84
C GLU A 7 12.21 -26.38 -3.35
N GLY A 8 11.32 -26.00 -4.27
CA GLY A 8 9.92 -25.70 -4.01
C GLY A 8 9.64 -24.27 -3.53
N ALA A 9 10.64 -23.54 -3.03
CA ALA A 9 10.47 -22.14 -2.66
C ALA A 9 10.28 -21.26 -3.89
N LYS A 10 9.23 -20.43 -3.85
CA LYS A 10 8.87 -19.49 -4.91
C LYS A 10 8.74 -18.10 -4.32
N VAL A 11 9.34 -17.14 -5.01
CA VAL A 11 9.17 -15.71 -4.81
C VAL A 11 9.10 -15.11 -6.21
N THR A 12 8.07 -14.33 -6.50
CA THR A 12 7.97 -13.65 -7.80
C THR A 12 8.96 -12.48 -7.86
N GLU A 13 9.28 -12.09 -9.09
CA GLU A 13 9.92 -10.81 -9.32
C GLU A 13 9.06 -9.65 -8.81
N LYS A 14 9.72 -8.51 -8.60
CA LYS A 14 9.07 -7.26 -8.20
C LYS A 14 8.18 -6.76 -9.35
N LEU A 15 6.90 -6.57 -9.09
CA LEU A 15 5.96 -5.91 -10.01
C LEU A 15 5.57 -4.54 -9.47
N ASP A 16 5.76 -3.46 -10.22
CA ASP A 16 5.35 -2.12 -9.78
C ASP A 16 3.85 -1.91 -10.02
N VAL A 17 3.10 -1.70 -8.94
CA VAL A 17 1.63 -1.53 -8.97
C VAL A 17 1.27 -0.05 -9.09
N PHE A 18 1.98 0.80 -8.36
CA PHE A 18 1.90 2.25 -8.44
C PHE A 18 3.29 2.84 -8.60
N GLU A 19 3.58 3.31 -9.82
CA GLU A 19 4.89 3.82 -10.18
C GLU A 19 5.04 5.28 -9.73
N GLY A 20 5.97 5.55 -8.81
CA GLY A 20 6.35 6.91 -8.46
C GLY A 20 7.07 7.62 -9.61
N GLY A 21 7.25 8.94 -9.48
CA GLY A 21 8.07 9.69 -10.42
C GLY A 21 9.55 9.30 -10.36
N VAL A 22 10.36 9.83 -11.27
CA VAL A 22 11.81 9.58 -11.31
C VAL A 22 12.58 10.89 -11.34
N ASN A 23 13.78 10.91 -10.76
CA ASN A 23 14.69 12.06 -10.77
C ASN A 23 14.04 13.37 -10.31
N ARG A 24 13.20 13.29 -9.27
CA ARG A 24 12.41 14.41 -8.71
C ARG A 24 11.41 15.04 -9.67
N LYS A 25 11.09 14.35 -10.77
CA LYS A 25 10.00 14.71 -11.68
C LYS A 25 8.80 13.81 -11.42
N PRO A 26 7.58 14.28 -11.71
CA PRO A 26 6.40 13.41 -11.69
C PRO A 26 6.50 12.27 -12.71
N ASN A 27 5.72 11.22 -12.50
CA ASN A 27 5.54 10.11 -13.45
C ASN A 27 4.70 10.57 -14.68
N LYS A 28 4.35 9.61 -15.56
CA LYS A 28 3.54 9.86 -16.76
C LYS A 28 2.16 10.46 -16.49
N ASP A 29 1.65 10.28 -15.27
CA ASP A 29 0.34 10.75 -14.82
C ASP A 29 0.41 12.09 -14.06
N GLY A 30 1.59 12.71 -14.00
CA GLY A 30 1.78 13.96 -13.25
C GLY A 30 1.87 13.78 -11.74
N ILE A 31 2.17 12.56 -11.25
CA ILE A 31 2.25 12.25 -9.82
C ILE A 31 3.70 12.05 -9.37
N ALA A 32 4.09 12.74 -8.31
CA ALA A 32 5.45 12.68 -7.80
C ALA A 32 5.76 11.38 -7.03
N SER A 33 4.83 10.89 -6.22
CA SER A 33 5.08 9.84 -5.23
C SER A 33 3.83 9.02 -4.90
N TYR A 34 4.02 7.73 -4.63
CA TYR A 34 3.02 6.87 -4.00
C TYR A 34 3.56 6.34 -2.68
N ARG A 35 2.71 6.30 -1.64
CA ARG A 35 3.10 5.86 -0.30
C ARG A 35 1.95 5.15 0.40
N ILE A 36 2.30 4.46 1.48
CA ILE A 36 1.33 3.89 2.43
C ILE A 36 0.46 2.76 1.81
N PRO A 37 1.05 1.59 1.54
CA PRO A 37 0.36 0.45 0.95
C PRO A 37 -0.66 -0.20 1.91
N ALA A 38 -1.83 -0.53 1.37
CA ALA A 38 -2.81 -1.43 1.97
C ALA A 38 -3.17 -2.55 0.98
N LEU A 39 -3.00 -3.81 1.35
CA LEU A 39 -3.34 -4.95 0.50
C LEU A 39 -4.47 -5.74 1.15
N LEU A 40 -5.57 -5.92 0.43
CA LEU A 40 -6.73 -6.68 0.89
C LEU A 40 -7.05 -7.76 -0.13
N LYS A 41 -7.19 -9.00 0.33
CA LYS A 41 -7.83 -10.06 -0.45
C LYS A 41 -9.30 -10.12 -0.10
N THR A 42 -10.17 -10.01 -1.11
CA THR A 42 -11.62 -10.06 -0.91
C THR A 42 -12.14 -11.49 -0.89
N ASP A 43 -13.38 -11.68 -0.48
CA ASP A 43 -14.07 -12.95 -0.51
C ASP A 43 -14.22 -13.55 -1.92
N LYS A 44 -14.16 -12.71 -2.97
CA LYS A 44 -14.13 -13.14 -4.37
C LYS A 44 -12.74 -13.57 -4.86
N GLY A 45 -11.71 -13.40 -4.03
CA GLY A 45 -10.32 -13.68 -4.40
C GLY A 45 -9.60 -12.52 -5.10
N THR A 46 -10.30 -11.42 -5.38
CA THR A 46 -9.71 -10.18 -5.89
C THR A 46 -8.72 -9.61 -4.88
N LEU A 47 -7.60 -9.10 -5.39
CA LEU A 47 -6.66 -8.30 -4.60
C LEU A 47 -6.94 -6.81 -4.85
N ILE A 48 -7.11 -6.07 -3.77
CA ILE A 48 -7.20 -4.60 -3.77
C ILE A 48 -5.90 -4.07 -3.17
N ALA A 49 -5.16 -3.31 -3.97
CA ALA A 49 -3.99 -2.56 -3.54
C ALA A 49 -4.36 -1.08 -3.39
N GLY A 50 -4.40 -0.57 -2.16
CA GLY A 50 -4.65 0.82 -1.81
C GLY A 50 -3.39 1.61 -1.46
N THR A 51 -3.41 2.92 -1.69
CA THR A 51 -2.26 3.82 -1.49
C THR A 51 -2.68 5.28 -1.39
N ASP A 52 -1.79 6.09 -0.81
CA ASP A 52 -1.75 7.53 -1.02
C ASP A 52 -1.19 7.86 -2.41
N GLU A 53 -1.94 8.60 -3.21
CA GLU A 53 -1.48 9.24 -4.44
C GLU A 53 -0.99 10.65 -4.15
N ARG A 54 0.32 10.83 -3.92
CA ARG A 54 0.90 12.11 -3.50
C ARG A 54 1.39 12.89 -4.71
N ARG A 55 0.49 13.70 -5.29
CA ARG A 55 0.71 14.36 -6.58
C ARG A 55 1.94 15.28 -6.58
N LEU A 56 2.10 16.08 -5.54
CA LEU A 56 3.09 17.17 -5.51
C LEU A 56 4.49 16.73 -5.02
N HIS A 57 4.54 15.88 -4.00
CA HIS A 57 5.78 15.48 -3.32
C HIS A 57 5.52 14.31 -2.35
N HIS A 58 6.59 13.70 -1.83
CA HIS A 58 6.50 12.53 -0.96
C HIS A 58 6.14 12.81 0.52
N SER A 59 6.01 14.08 0.93
CA SER A 59 5.73 14.47 2.31
C SER A 59 4.31 14.11 2.76
N ASP A 60 4.05 14.14 4.06
CA ASP A 60 2.77 13.75 4.68
C ASP A 60 1.71 14.89 4.65
N TRP A 61 1.62 15.61 3.53
CA TRP A 61 0.63 16.68 3.27
C TRP A 61 0.59 17.01 1.76
N GLY A 62 -0.24 18.00 1.38
CA GLY A 62 -0.39 18.46 -0.01
C GLY A 62 -1.60 17.82 -0.67
N ASP A 63 -1.62 17.79 -2.00
CA ASP A 63 -2.63 17.04 -2.74
C ASP A 63 -2.35 15.54 -2.64
N ILE A 64 -3.21 14.85 -1.89
CA ILE A 64 -3.13 13.42 -1.64
C ILE A 64 -4.51 12.79 -1.86
N GLY A 65 -4.60 11.98 -2.91
CA GLY A 65 -5.78 11.16 -3.20
C GLY A 65 -5.68 9.79 -2.56
N MET A 66 -6.81 9.26 -2.07
CA MET A 66 -6.96 7.86 -1.68
C MET A 66 -7.31 7.06 -2.92
N VAL A 67 -6.42 6.18 -3.38
CA VAL A 67 -6.64 5.40 -4.61
C VAL A 67 -6.42 3.91 -4.40
N VAL A 68 -7.05 3.09 -5.23
CA VAL A 68 -6.85 1.63 -5.28
C VAL A 68 -6.63 1.15 -6.72
N ARG A 69 -6.02 -0.02 -6.86
CA ARG A 69 -6.07 -0.86 -8.08
C ARG A 69 -6.57 -2.24 -7.70
N ARG A 70 -7.26 -2.90 -8.63
CA ARG A 70 -7.78 -4.27 -8.46
C ARG A 70 -6.99 -5.25 -9.32
N SER A 71 -6.80 -6.45 -8.82
CA SER A 71 -6.28 -7.60 -9.56
C SER A 71 -7.21 -8.79 -9.35
N ASP A 72 -7.71 -9.37 -10.44
CA ASP A 72 -8.59 -10.53 -10.44
C ASP A 72 -7.81 -11.85 -10.72
N ASP A 73 -6.49 -11.78 -10.84
CA ASP A 73 -5.59 -12.90 -11.18
C ASP A 73 -4.46 -13.14 -10.16
N ASN A 74 -4.74 -12.81 -8.90
CA ASN A 74 -3.84 -13.00 -7.76
C ASN A 74 -2.54 -12.18 -7.83
N GLY A 75 -2.62 -10.99 -8.46
CA GLY A 75 -1.58 -9.98 -8.52
C GLY A 75 -0.63 -10.11 -9.71
N LYS A 76 -1.01 -10.85 -10.76
CA LYS A 76 -0.21 -10.91 -12.01
C LYS A 76 -0.43 -9.66 -12.85
N THR A 77 -1.68 -9.22 -13.00
CA THR A 77 -2.06 -7.97 -13.66
C THR A 77 -2.92 -7.10 -12.75
N TRP A 78 -2.89 -5.79 -12.99
CA TRP A 78 -3.61 -4.79 -12.19
C TRP A 78 -4.36 -3.85 -13.12
N GLY A 79 -5.67 -3.70 -12.89
CA GLY A 79 -6.53 -2.79 -13.65
C GLY A 79 -6.24 -1.32 -13.34
N ASP A 80 -7.02 -0.40 -13.91
CA ASP A 80 -6.78 1.03 -13.72
C ASP A 80 -6.94 1.51 -12.28
N ARG A 81 -6.38 2.71 -12.01
CA ARG A 81 -6.52 3.37 -10.71
C ARG A 81 -7.97 3.82 -10.51
N ILE A 82 -8.50 3.57 -9.31
CA ILE A 82 -9.83 3.97 -8.87
C ILE A 82 -9.64 4.92 -7.68
N THR A 83 -10.12 6.14 -7.79
CA THR A 83 -10.04 7.14 -6.71
C THR A 83 -11.22 7.00 -5.75
N ILE A 84 -10.91 6.70 -4.49
CA ILE A 84 -11.88 6.64 -3.38
C ILE A 84 -12.29 8.05 -2.98
N SER A 85 -11.30 8.93 -2.76
CA SER A 85 -11.50 10.30 -2.27
C SER A 85 -10.30 11.15 -2.66
N ASN A 86 -10.54 12.31 -3.25
CA ASN A 86 -9.50 13.33 -3.42
C ASN A 86 -10.13 14.74 -3.25
N PRO A 87 -9.98 15.37 -2.07
CA PRO A 87 -10.42 16.74 -1.85
C PRO A 87 -9.74 17.69 -2.82
N ARG A 88 -10.50 18.61 -3.45
CA ARG A 88 -9.89 19.55 -4.39
C ARG A 88 -8.95 20.54 -3.70
N ASP A 89 -7.92 20.94 -4.42
CA ASP A 89 -7.00 21.99 -3.99
C ASP A 89 -7.71 23.34 -3.81
N ASN A 90 -7.17 24.18 -2.92
CA ASN A 90 -7.47 25.60 -2.89
C ASN A 90 -6.67 26.31 -3.99
N GLU A 91 -7.35 26.70 -5.06
CA GLU A 91 -6.73 27.37 -6.22
C GLU A 91 -6.14 28.75 -5.85
N LYS A 92 -6.49 29.26 -4.67
CA LYS A 92 -6.00 30.52 -4.10
C LYS A 92 -5.28 30.29 -2.77
N ALA A 93 -4.73 29.09 -2.55
CA ALA A 93 -3.96 28.77 -1.36
C ALA A 93 -2.90 29.85 -1.09
N LYS A 94 -2.82 30.30 0.16
CA LYS A 94 -1.79 31.29 0.55
C LYS A 94 -0.40 30.69 0.47
N ASN A 95 -0.30 29.38 0.67
CA ASN A 95 0.95 28.65 0.57
C ASN A 95 0.84 27.56 -0.51
N PRO A 96 1.61 27.67 -1.61
CA PRO A 96 1.59 26.68 -2.68
C PRO A 96 2.25 25.35 -2.32
N GLU A 97 2.96 25.23 -1.18
CA GLU A 97 3.54 23.96 -0.72
C GLU A 97 2.53 23.02 -0.05
N TRP A 98 1.37 23.53 0.38
CA TRP A 98 0.29 22.71 0.97
C TRP A 98 -1.08 23.24 0.55
N PRO A 99 -1.39 23.23 -0.75
CA PRO A 99 -2.57 23.92 -1.27
C PRO A 99 -3.88 23.20 -1.00
N SER A 100 -3.89 21.99 -0.42
CA SER A 100 -5.07 21.13 -0.34
C SER A 100 -5.41 20.71 1.09
N PRO A 101 -6.71 20.53 1.41
CA PRO A 101 -7.12 19.59 2.45
C PRO A 101 -6.53 18.21 2.19
N VAL A 102 -6.18 17.49 3.25
CA VAL A 102 -5.35 16.28 3.13
C VAL A 102 -6.16 15.06 3.54
N ASN A 103 -6.26 14.07 2.66
CA ASN A 103 -6.50 12.68 3.05
C ASN A 103 -5.17 11.92 3.08
N ILE A 104 -4.96 11.06 4.08
CA ILE A 104 -3.68 10.34 4.25
C ILE A 104 -3.88 9.07 5.07
N ASP A 105 -3.04 8.07 4.85
CA ASP A 105 -2.92 6.86 5.66
C ASP A 105 -4.20 6.01 5.71
N MET A 106 -4.47 5.23 4.66
CA MET A 106 -5.63 4.32 4.64
C MET A 106 -5.40 2.97 5.33
N ALA A 107 -6.47 2.45 5.93
CA ALA A 107 -6.61 1.08 6.39
C ALA A 107 -7.81 0.40 5.72
N LEU A 108 -7.58 -0.76 5.11
CA LEU A 108 -8.63 -1.56 4.45
C LEU A 108 -9.13 -2.70 5.34
N VAL A 109 -10.41 -3.03 5.26
CA VAL A 109 -10.98 -4.27 5.85
C VAL A 109 -12.24 -4.68 5.10
N GLN A 110 -12.48 -5.98 4.94
CA GLN A 110 -13.76 -6.49 4.45
C GLN A 110 -14.56 -7.12 5.58
N ASP A 111 -15.86 -6.81 5.65
CA ASP A 111 -16.78 -7.55 6.51
C ASP A 111 -17.11 -8.90 5.85
N PRO A 112 -16.80 -10.05 6.49
CA PRO A 112 -16.98 -11.36 5.89
C PRO A 112 -18.45 -11.76 5.72
N LYS A 113 -19.38 -11.10 6.41
CA LYS A 113 -20.82 -11.37 6.37
C LYS A 113 -21.52 -10.50 5.34
N THR A 114 -21.32 -9.18 5.36
CA THR A 114 -21.99 -8.27 4.43
C THR A 114 -21.26 -8.12 3.10
N LYS A 115 -19.99 -8.55 3.04
CA LYS A 115 -19.06 -8.42 1.90
C LYS A 115 -18.62 -6.98 1.61
N ARG A 116 -19.16 -6.02 2.35
CA ARG A 116 -18.77 -4.62 2.28
C ARG A 116 -17.30 -4.45 2.63
N ILE A 117 -16.60 -3.70 1.79
CA ILE A 117 -15.20 -3.34 1.95
C ILE A 117 -15.16 -1.91 2.50
N PHE A 118 -14.34 -1.66 3.51
CA PHE A 118 -14.15 -0.35 4.11
C PHE A 118 -12.73 0.14 3.86
N SER A 119 -12.62 1.42 3.54
CA SER A 119 -11.38 2.20 3.58
C SER A 119 -11.56 3.31 4.60
N ILE A 120 -10.73 3.30 5.65
CA ILE A 120 -10.72 4.32 6.71
C ILE A 120 -9.39 5.05 6.65
N TYR A 121 -9.42 6.38 6.67
CA TYR A 121 -8.24 7.22 6.45
C TYR A 121 -8.36 8.55 7.20
N ASP A 122 -7.22 9.19 7.42
CA ASP A 122 -7.14 10.45 8.11
C ASP A 122 -7.61 11.59 7.20
N MET A 123 -8.16 12.65 7.81
CA MET A 123 -8.51 13.87 7.12
C MET A 123 -8.08 15.11 7.90
N PHE A 124 -7.47 16.07 7.19
CA PHE A 124 -7.05 17.36 7.69
C PHE A 124 -7.55 18.48 6.78
N LEU A 125 -7.67 19.67 7.35
CA LEU A 125 -7.87 20.91 6.58
C LEU A 125 -6.61 21.26 5.78
N GLU A 126 -6.72 22.25 4.90
CA GLU A 126 -5.59 22.87 4.20
C GLU A 126 -4.45 23.19 5.19
N GLY A 127 -3.27 22.62 4.96
CA GLY A 127 -2.13 22.73 5.87
C GLY A 127 -1.15 21.58 5.76
N LYS A 128 -0.14 21.57 6.64
CA LYS A 128 0.84 20.47 6.76
C LYS A 128 0.32 19.33 7.62
N ALA A 129 -0.95 18.96 7.46
CA ALA A 129 -1.63 17.89 8.19
C ALA A 129 -1.31 17.89 9.71
N VAL A 130 -0.74 16.81 10.22
CA VAL A 130 -0.34 16.64 11.63
C VAL A 130 0.63 17.73 12.10
N PHE A 131 1.43 18.34 11.23
CA PHE A 131 2.38 19.41 11.62
C PHE A 131 1.72 20.79 11.76
N SER A 132 0.45 20.94 11.34
CA SER A 132 -0.32 22.19 11.42
C SER A 132 -1.47 22.16 12.43
N LEU A 133 -1.60 21.08 13.20
CA LEU A 133 -2.63 21.02 14.24
C LEU A 133 -2.37 22.05 15.36
N PRO A 134 -3.42 22.72 15.86
CA PRO A 134 -3.29 23.69 16.94
C PRO A 134 -3.13 23.00 18.29
N GLY A 135 -2.47 23.67 19.25
CA GLY A 135 -2.26 23.18 20.62
C GLY A 135 -3.48 22.54 21.28
N LYS A 136 -4.62 23.23 21.30
CA LYS A 136 -5.92 22.69 21.68
C LYS A 136 -6.90 22.96 20.55
N ALA A 137 -7.48 21.90 19.99
CA ALA A 137 -8.47 22.02 18.94
C ALA A 137 -9.74 22.74 19.43
N PRO A 138 -10.33 23.64 18.61
CA PRO A 138 -11.69 24.10 18.83
C PRO A 138 -12.68 22.93 18.79
N GLN A 139 -13.87 23.13 19.36
CA GLN A 139 -14.92 22.12 19.35
C GLN A 139 -15.35 21.79 17.90
N ALA A 140 -15.28 20.52 17.52
CA ALA A 140 -15.59 20.08 16.17
C ALA A 140 -17.07 19.70 15.96
N TYR A 141 -17.78 19.34 17.03
CA TYR A 141 -19.15 18.85 16.97
C TYR A 141 -20.01 19.45 18.06
N GLU A 142 -21.29 19.68 17.77
CA GLU A 142 -22.28 20.18 18.70
C GLU A 142 -23.52 19.28 18.66
N GLN A 143 -23.93 18.79 19.84
CA GLN A 143 -25.13 17.98 19.97
C GLN A 143 -26.33 18.89 20.25
N ILE A 144 -27.37 18.77 19.43
CA ILE A 144 -28.61 19.54 19.55
C ILE A 144 -29.76 18.54 19.50
N GLY A 145 -30.39 18.32 20.64
CA GLY A 145 -31.38 17.24 20.79
C GLY A 145 -30.73 15.87 20.65
N ASP A 146 -31.29 15.05 19.75
CA ASP A 146 -30.85 13.70 19.40
C ASP A 146 -29.81 13.66 18.28
N LYS A 147 -29.48 14.80 17.67
CA LYS A 147 -28.56 14.90 16.53
C LYS A 147 -27.24 15.56 16.91
N VAL A 148 -26.21 15.17 16.17
CA VAL A 148 -24.86 15.72 16.29
C VAL A 148 -24.52 16.38 14.98
N TYR A 149 -24.11 17.65 15.04
CA TYR A 149 -23.80 18.46 13.88
C TYR A 149 -22.34 18.89 13.92
N GLN A 150 -21.71 18.95 12.75
CA GLN A 150 -20.36 19.50 12.61
C GLN A 150 -20.40 21.03 12.80
N VAL A 151 -19.45 21.54 13.58
CA VAL A 151 -19.34 22.96 13.89
C VAL A 151 -18.60 23.69 12.77
N LEU A 152 -19.12 24.86 12.41
CA LEU A 152 -18.46 25.86 11.56
C LEU A 152 -18.07 27.09 12.37
N TYR A 153 -16.90 27.60 12.08
CA TYR A 153 -16.39 28.87 12.58
C TYR A 153 -16.40 29.89 11.45
N LYS A 154 -16.97 31.06 11.73
CA LYS A 154 -16.98 32.20 10.80
C LYS A 154 -15.84 33.15 11.16
N GLN A 155 -15.10 33.63 10.16
CA GLN A 155 -14.01 34.58 10.37
C GLN A 155 -14.52 35.85 11.05
N GLY A 156 -13.88 36.24 12.17
CA GLY A 156 -14.24 37.43 12.94
C GLY A 156 -15.46 37.27 13.85
N ASP A 157 -16.06 36.08 13.92
CA ASP A 157 -17.17 35.75 14.81
C ASP A 157 -16.71 34.74 15.88
N ALA A 158 -17.17 34.92 17.12
CA ALA A 158 -16.88 34.00 18.22
C ALA A 158 -17.92 32.87 18.34
N GLY A 159 -19.06 33.00 17.67
CA GLY A 159 -20.14 32.03 17.70
C GLY A 159 -19.82 30.73 16.94
N ARG A 160 -20.48 29.65 17.35
CA ARG A 160 -20.45 28.35 16.66
C ARG A 160 -21.67 28.23 15.74
N TYR A 161 -21.40 28.09 14.46
CA TYR A 161 -22.41 27.74 13.47
C TYR A 161 -22.47 26.22 13.36
N THR A 162 -23.56 25.68 12.83
CA THR A 162 -23.73 24.22 12.65
C THR A 162 -24.14 23.88 11.23
N ILE A 163 -23.53 22.82 10.67
CA ILE A 163 -23.95 22.21 9.40
C ILE A 163 -25.03 21.19 9.71
N ARG A 164 -26.24 21.41 9.21
CA ARG A 164 -27.40 20.56 9.49
C ARG A 164 -27.85 19.78 8.27
N GLU A 165 -29.09 19.30 8.29
CA GLU A 165 -29.70 18.55 7.20
C GLU A 165 -29.52 19.27 5.86
N ASN A 166 -29.22 18.50 4.80
CA ASN A 166 -28.94 19.02 3.46
C ASN A 166 -27.78 20.04 3.38
N GLY A 167 -26.93 20.08 4.42
CA GLY A 167 -25.80 20.99 4.53
C GLY A 167 -26.16 22.42 4.88
N GLU A 168 -27.39 22.68 5.34
CA GLU A 168 -27.84 24.02 5.71
C GLU A 168 -27.05 24.56 6.90
N VAL A 169 -26.55 25.79 6.80
CA VAL A 169 -25.78 26.43 7.86
C VAL A 169 -26.71 27.21 8.79
N PHE A 170 -26.66 26.90 10.09
CA PHE A 170 -27.39 27.59 11.14
C PHE A 170 -26.45 28.43 11.99
N ASP A 171 -26.91 29.61 12.39
CA ASP A 171 -26.18 30.51 13.28
C ASP A 171 -26.25 30.08 14.76
N PRO A 172 -25.46 30.72 15.65
CA PRO A 172 -25.45 30.39 17.08
C PRO A 172 -26.81 30.57 17.78
N GLU A 173 -27.72 31.37 17.21
CA GLU A 173 -29.07 31.56 17.70
C GLU A 173 -30.08 30.56 17.10
N ASN A 174 -29.61 29.51 16.42
CA ASN A 174 -30.41 28.47 15.77
C ASN A 174 -31.28 28.98 14.61
N ARG A 175 -30.86 30.05 13.93
CA ARG A 175 -31.54 30.55 12.73
C ARG A 175 -30.81 30.05 11.48
N LYS A 176 -31.59 29.59 10.50
CA LYS A 176 -31.07 29.21 9.18
C LYS A 176 -30.47 30.43 8.49
N THR A 177 -29.28 30.26 7.91
CA THR A 177 -28.59 31.30 7.15
C THR A 177 -28.77 31.11 5.64
N GLU A 178 -28.22 32.02 4.84
CA GLU A 178 -28.15 31.89 3.38
C GLU A 178 -27.03 30.95 2.88
N TYR A 179 -26.25 30.37 3.79
CA TYR A 179 -25.11 29.52 3.45
C TYR A 179 -25.47 28.04 3.48
N ARG A 180 -24.81 27.27 2.61
CA ARG A 180 -24.95 25.81 2.52
C ARG A 180 -23.61 25.15 2.23
N VAL A 181 -23.36 24.00 2.83
CA VAL A 181 -22.19 23.14 2.59
C VAL A 181 -22.61 21.94 1.75
N VAL A 182 -21.76 21.49 0.83
CA VAL A 182 -21.95 20.21 0.13
C VAL A 182 -21.59 19.06 1.07
N VAL A 183 -22.60 18.42 1.65
CA VAL A 183 -22.46 17.24 2.53
C VAL A 183 -22.61 15.92 1.76
N ASP A 184 -23.35 15.93 0.65
CA ASP A 184 -23.57 14.81 -0.28
C ASP A 184 -22.89 15.09 -1.63
N PRO A 185 -21.56 14.95 -1.73
CA PRO A 185 -20.78 15.29 -2.93
C PRO A 185 -21.19 14.45 -4.15
N LYS A 186 -21.04 15.03 -5.34
CA LYS A 186 -21.45 14.40 -6.62
C LYS A 186 -20.36 14.39 -7.67
N GLN A 187 -19.27 15.14 -7.50
CA GLN A 187 -18.19 15.16 -8.48
C GLN A 187 -17.32 13.90 -8.36
N PRO A 188 -16.62 13.50 -9.44
CA PRO A 188 -15.62 12.44 -9.37
C PRO A 188 -14.62 12.68 -8.22
N ALA A 189 -14.19 11.57 -7.60
CA ALA A 189 -13.36 11.56 -6.39
C ALA A 189 -13.98 12.30 -5.19
N TYR A 190 -15.27 12.67 -5.25
CA TYR A 190 -15.96 13.48 -4.25
C TYR A 190 -15.26 14.81 -3.97
N SER A 191 -14.64 15.38 -5.00
CA SER A 191 -13.82 16.59 -4.95
C SER A 191 -14.59 17.85 -4.53
N ASP A 192 -15.93 17.86 -4.68
CA ASP A 192 -16.83 18.93 -4.24
C ASP A 192 -17.25 18.83 -2.77
N LYS A 193 -16.82 17.79 -2.03
CA LYS A 193 -17.16 17.64 -0.60
C LYS A 193 -16.67 18.84 0.20
N GLY A 194 -17.57 19.43 0.97
CA GLY A 194 -17.27 20.61 1.79
C GLY A 194 -17.37 21.94 1.05
N ASP A 195 -17.71 21.95 -0.25
CA ASP A 195 -17.89 23.21 -0.98
C ASP A 195 -18.94 24.09 -0.31
N LEU A 196 -18.61 25.36 -0.18
CA LEU A 196 -19.36 26.36 0.56
C LEU A 196 -20.06 27.31 -0.41
N TYR A 197 -21.38 27.36 -0.30
CA TYR A 197 -22.24 28.20 -1.11
C TYR A 197 -22.86 29.33 -0.28
N LYS A 198 -23.07 30.47 -0.93
CA LYS A 198 -23.94 31.57 -0.47
C LYS A 198 -25.06 31.74 -1.49
N GLY A 199 -26.27 31.29 -1.18
CA GLY A 199 -27.29 31.06 -2.21
C GLY A 199 -26.78 30.05 -3.23
N GLU A 200 -26.64 30.47 -4.49
CA GLU A 200 -26.10 29.64 -5.58
C GLU A 200 -24.64 29.95 -5.93
N GLU A 201 -24.03 30.98 -5.35
CA GLU A 201 -22.61 31.30 -5.58
C GLU A 201 -21.72 30.35 -4.78
N LEU A 202 -20.84 29.62 -5.46
CA LEU A 202 -19.72 28.91 -4.84
C LEU A 202 -18.70 29.94 -4.34
N ILE A 203 -18.51 30.02 -3.02
CA ILE A 203 -17.64 31.01 -2.38
C ILE A 203 -16.35 30.41 -1.78
N GLY A 204 -16.28 29.09 -1.65
CA GLY A 204 -15.09 28.42 -1.13
C GLY A 204 -15.35 26.96 -0.75
N ASN A 205 -14.63 26.48 0.25
CA ASN A 205 -14.77 25.15 0.81
C ASN A 205 -14.45 25.19 2.31
N VAL A 206 -15.25 24.53 3.13
CA VAL A 206 -15.13 24.59 4.59
C VAL A 206 -13.84 23.94 5.13
N TYR A 207 -13.08 23.27 4.26
CA TYR A 207 -11.78 22.69 4.58
C TYR A 207 -10.59 23.58 4.20
N PHE A 208 -10.83 24.71 3.52
CA PHE A 208 -9.79 25.67 3.14
C PHE A 208 -9.47 26.63 4.30
N GLU A 209 -8.31 27.27 4.20
CA GLU A 209 -8.00 28.43 5.01
C GLU A 209 -9.02 29.57 4.79
N TYR A 210 -9.11 30.47 5.77
CA TYR A 210 -9.91 31.68 5.62
C TYR A 210 -9.37 32.60 4.52
N SER A 211 -10.29 33.20 3.76
CA SER A 211 -10.03 34.25 2.77
C SER A 211 -11.20 35.23 2.72
N ASP A 212 -11.08 36.30 1.92
CA ASP A 212 -12.14 37.29 1.73
C ASP A 212 -13.46 36.67 1.24
N LYS A 213 -13.41 35.55 0.50
CA LYS A 213 -14.59 34.78 0.09
C LYS A 213 -14.88 33.59 1.01
N ASN A 214 -13.85 32.82 1.38
CA ASN A 214 -14.00 31.65 2.24
C ASN A 214 -14.03 32.06 3.71
N ILE A 215 -15.21 32.50 4.17
CA ILE A 215 -15.39 33.05 5.52
C ILE A 215 -15.73 31.99 6.57
N PHE A 216 -16.04 30.76 6.17
CA PHE A 216 -16.33 29.65 7.08
C PHE A 216 -15.29 28.55 6.95
N ARG A 217 -14.97 27.90 8.08
CA ARG A 217 -14.25 26.63 8.09
C ARG A 217 -14.73 25.74 9.22
N VAL A 218 -14.52 24.43 9.09
CA VAL A 218 -14.72 23.50 10.21
C VAL A 218 -13.62 23.68 11.26
N SER A 219 -13.76 23.02 12.42
CA SER A 219 -12.72 23.05 13.45
C SER A 219 -11.36 22.60 12.88
N ASN A 220 -10.29 23.31 13.24
CA ASN A 220 -8.94 22.86 12.86
C ASN A 220 -8.53 21.77 13.85
N THR A 221 -8.79 20.53 13.46
CA THR A 221 -8.42 19.31 14.15
C THR A 221 -8.18 18.22 13.10
N ASN A 222 -7.77 17.04 13.53
CA ASN A 222 -7.75 15.88 12.65
C ASN A 222 -9.10 15.15 12.73
N TYR A 223 -9.49 14.59 11.60
CA TYR A 223 -10.71 13.79 11.41
C TYR A 223 -10.33 12.38 10.96
N LEU A 224 -11.24 11.43 11.17
CA LEU A 224 -11.21 10.11 10.56
C LEU A 224 -12.41 10.00 9.62
N TRP A 225 -12.13 9.76 8.34
CA TRP A 225 -13.12 9.51 7.32
C TRP A 225 -13.15 8.05 6.91
N MET A 226 -14.30 7.62 6.41
CA MET A 226 -14.53 6.27 5.94
C MET A 226 -15.33 6.28 4.65
N SER A 227 -14.90 5.47 3.68
CA SER A 227 -15.66 5.15 2.48
C SER A 227 -15.79 3.64 2.37
N TYR A 228 -16.85 3.16 1.72
CA TYR A 228 -17.06 1.74 1.53
C TYR A 228 -17.42 1.36 0.10
N SER A 229 -17.22 0.09 -0.24
CA SER A 229 -17.59 -0.51 -1.52
C SER A 229 -18.41 -1.77 -1.27
N ASP A 230 -19.52 -1.92 -2.01
CA ASP A 230 -20.37 -3.11 -2.03
C ASP A 230 -20.22 -3.92 -3.33
N ASP A 231 -19.34 -3.50 -4.23
CA ASP A 231 -19.14 -4.06 -5.56
C ASP A 231 -17.70 -4.52 -5.79
N ASP A 232 -17.05 -4.99 -4.72
CA ASP A 232 -15.70 -5.57 -4.73
C ASP A 232 -14.61 -4.56 -5.11
N GLY A 233 -14.77 -3.31 -4.67
CA GLY A 233 -13.80 -2.23 -4.80
C GLY A 233 -13.86 -1.46 -6.11
N LYS A 234 -14.90 -1.67 -6.94
CA LYS A 234 -15.06 -1.00 -8.23
C LYS A 234 -15.58 0.43 -8.09
N THR A 235 -16.56 0.63 -7.22
CA THR A 235 -17.07 1.95 -6.84
C THR A 235 -17.05 2.11 -5.32
N TRP A 236 -16.95 3.35 -4.87
CA TRP A 236 -16.81 3.69 -3.46
C TRP A 236 -17.83 4.75 -3.07
N SER A 237 -18.40 4.66 -1.87
CA SER A 237 -19.31 5.65 -1.31
C SER A 237 -18.65 7.02 -1.12
N ALA A 238 -19.43 8.08 -1.01
CA ALA A 238 -18.94 9.37 -0.53
C ALA A 238 -18.31 9.23 0.87
N PRO A 239 -17.27 10.02 1.23
CA PRO A 239 -16.65 9.95 2.54
C PRO A 239 -17.62 10.29 3.68
N LYS A 240 -17.77 9.37 4.63
CA LYS A 240 -18.49 9.52 5.90
C LYS A 240 -17.50 9.92 7.00
N ASP A 241 -17.81 10.99 7.72
CA ASP A 241 -17.05 11.39 8.91
C ASP A 241 -17.45 10.51 10.10
N ILE A 242 -16.50 9.74 10.63
CA ILE A 242 -16.70 8.84 11.78
C ILE A 242 -16.02 9.35 13.05
N THR A 243 -15.49 10.56 13.04
CA THR A 243 -14.66 11.10 14.12
C THR A 243 -15.41 11.21 15.45
N TYR A 244 -16.69 11.62 15.40
CA TYR A 244 -17.51 11.83 16.59
C TYR A 244 -17.71 10.52 17.36
N GLY A 245 -17.61 10.58 18.70
CA GLY A 245 -17.73 9.42 19.58
C GLY A 245 -16.42 8.63 19.74
N ILE A 246 -15.64 8.49 18.66
CA ILE A 246 -14.32 7.86 18.68
C ILE A 246 -13.29 8.81 19.29
N ARG A 247 -13.15 10.01 18.70
CA ARG A 247 -12.16 11.00 19.10
C ARG A 247 -12.58 11.68 20.41
N LYS A 248 -11.71 11.63 21.41
CA LYS A 248 -11.93 12.29 22.72
C LYS A 248 -11.30 13.68 22.76
N ASP A 249 -11.85 14.57 23.58
CA ASP A 249 -11.41 15.99 23.68
C ASP A 249 -9.93 16.16 24.02
N TRP A 250 -9.35 15.23 24.79
CA TRP A 250 -7.94 15.31 25.19
C TRP A 250 -6.98 14.92 24.06
N MET A 251 -7.44 14.17 23.06
CA MET A 251 -6.61 13.74 21.94
C MET A 251 -6.20 14.97 21.15
N HIS A 252 -4.94 15.06 20.75
CA HIS A 252 -4.46 16.10 19.86
C HIS A 252 -4.54 15.62 18.40
N PHE A 253 -4.04 14.39 18.16
CA PHE A 253 -4.18 13.64 16.92
C PHE A 253 -4.75 12.24 17.23
N LEU A 254 -5.55 11.71 16.31
CA LEU A 254 -6.06 10.34 16.24
C LEU A 254 -6.05 9.90 14.77
N GLY A 255 -5.11 9.07 14.35
CA GLY A 255 -5.03 8.59 12.97
C GLY A 255 -4.82 7.10 12.86
N THR A 256 -4.95 6.56 11.67
CA THR A 256 -4.84 5.11 11.44
C THR A 256 -3.40 4.61 11.65
N GLY A 257 -3.28 3.32 11.97
CA GLY A 257 -2.08 2.56 11.64
C GLY A 257 -2.32 1.93 10.27
N PRO A 258 -1.74 2.46 9.18
CA PRO A 258 -2.17 2.10 7.84
C PRO A 258 -1.80 0.67 7.47
N GLY A 259 -2.53 0.12 6.51
CA GLY A 259 -2.41 -1.26 6.05
C GLY A 259 -3.78 -1.95 5.99
N THR A 260 -3.90 -3.11 6.62
CA THR A 260 -5.12 -3.93 6.55
C THR A 260 -5.57 -4.31 7.96
N GLY A 261 -6.81 -3.95 8.29
CA GLY A 261 -7.50 -4.38 9.51
C GLY A 261 -7.97 -5.84 9.42
N ILE A 262 -8.70 -6.28 10.43
CA ILE A 262 -9.22 -7.66 10.49
C ILE A 262 -10.69 -7.69 10.88
N ALA A 263 -11.40 -8.72 10.44
CA ALA A 263 -12.64 -9.18 11.07
C ALA A 263 -12.31 -10.34 12.01
N LEU A 264 -12.78 -10.29 13.25
CA LEU A 264 -12.52 -11.35 14.22
C LEU A 264 -13.18 -12.67 13.77
N HIS A 265 -12.39 -13.72 13.65
CA HIS A 265 -12.79 -15.04 13.14
C HIS A 265 -13.30 -15.99 14.23
N SER A 266 -12.98 -15.73 15.50
CA SER A 266 -13.32 -16.60 16.64
C SER A 266 -13.65 -15.82 17.92
N GLY A 267 -14.13 -16.55 18.94
CA GLY A 267 -14.43 -16.02 20.27
C GLY A 267 -15.75 -15.26 20.39
N PRO A 268 -16.03 -14.64 21.55
CA PRO A 268 -17.29 -13.96 21.84
C PRO A 268 -17.54 -12.69 21.00
N HIS A 269 -16.48 -12.14 20.40
CA HIS A 269 -16.53 -10.95 19.55
C HIS A 269 -16.37 -11.29 18.05
N LYS A 270 -16.61 -12.54 17.65
CA LYS A 270 -16.54 -12.96 16.24
C LYS A 270 -17.42 -12.05 15.37
N GLY A 271 -16.86 -11.58 14.26
CA GLY A 271 -17.50 -10.65 13.33
C GLY A 271 -17.19 -9.17 13.60
N ARG A 272 -16.63 -8.81 14.77
CA ARG A 272 -16.14 -7.46 15.03
C ARG A 272 -15.08 -7.06 14.00
N LEU A 273 -15.23 -5.89 13.40
CA LEU A 273 -14.20 -5.27 12.56
C LEU A 273 -13.23 -4.50 13.46
N VAL A 274 -11.93 -4.63 13.21
CA VAL A 274 -10.88 -4.01 14.04
C VAL A 274 -9.87 -3.30 13.14
N ILE A 275 -9.64 -2.02 13.42
CA ILE A 275 -8.72 -1.14 12.69
C ILE A 275 -7.70 -0.55 13.66
N PRO A 276 -6.39 -0.74 13.42
CA PRO A 276 -5.34 -0.08 14.20
C PRO A 276 -5.42 1.45 14.06
N VAL A 277 -5.27 2.15 15.17
CA VAL A 277 -5.14 3.61 15.20
C VAL A 277 -4.14 4.02 16.29
N TYR A 278 -3.67 5.26 16.29
CA TYR A 278 -2.87 5.78 17.38
C TYR A 278 -3.21 7.23 17.69
N THR A 279 -2.90 7.65 18.91
CA THR A 279 -3.26 8.98 19.42
C THR A 279 -2.06 9.71 19.97
N THR A 280 -2.11 11.04 19.96
CA THR A 280 -1.25 11.90 20.80
C THR A 280 -2.10 12.73 21.75
N ASN A 281 -1.48 13.32 22.76
CA ASN A 281 -2.12 14.22 23.72
C ASN A 281 -1.58 15.66 23.62
N ASN A 282 -2.28 16.59 24.28
CA ASN A 282 -1.90 18.01 24.35
C ASN A 282 -0.73 18.31 25.31
N VAL A 283 -0.20 17.30 26.02
CA VAL A 283 0.91 17.47 26.99
C VAL A 283 2.26 17.40 26.29
N SER A 284 2.47 16.40 25.44
CA SER A 284 3.77 16.15 24.79
C SER A 284 3.68 15.85 23.30
N TYR A 285 2.47 15.77 22.75
CA TYR A 285 2.22 15.61 21.32
C TYR A 285 3.08 14.49 20.69
N LEU A 286 3.64 14.71 19.50
CA LEU A 286 4.51 13.76 18.79
C LEU A 286 5.81 13.43 19.54
N SER A 287 6.23 14.26 20.50
CA SER A 287 7.51 14.08 21.18
C SER A 287 7.48 12.99 22.26
N GLY A 288 6.31 12.68 22.82
CA GLY A 288 6.25 11.79 23.99
C GLY A 288 4.90 11.14 24.30
N SER A 289 3.90 11.19 23.41
CA SER A 289 2.56 10.65 23.70
C SER A 289 1.91 9.77 22.64
N GLN A 290 2.58 9.51 21.52
CA GLN A 290 2.05 8.58 20.53
C GLN A 290 1.76 7.22 21.20
N SER A 291 0.50 6.80 21.12
CA SER A 291 -0.01 5.61 21.79
C SER A 291 -0.98 4.85 20.89
N SER A 292 -0.62 3.61 20.54
CA SER A 292 -1.42 2.69 19.75
C SER A 292 -2.68 2.24 20.50
N ARG A 293 -3.76 2.05 19.75
CA ARG A 293 -5.02 1.44 20.16
C ARG A 293 -5.69 0.83 18.92
N VAL A 294 -6.94 0.38 19.06
CA VAL A 294 -7.79 0.05 17.91
C VAL A 294 -9.10 0.82 17.99
N ILE A 295 -9.72 1.04 16.84
CA ILE A 295 -11.16 1.25 16.74
C ILE A 295 -11.82 -0.02 16.26
N TYR A 296 -13.08 -0.22 16.63
CA TYR A 296 -13.83 -1.40 16.22
C TYR A 296 -15.30 -1.12 15.97
N SER A 297 -15.93 -1.98 15.18
CA SER A 297 -17.37 -2.00 14.90
C SER A 297 -17.92 -3.40 15.12
N ASP A 298 -19.05 -3.47 15.83
CA ASP A 298 -19.80 -4.71 16.10
C ASP A 298 -21.09 -4.81 15.25
N ASP A 299 -21.36 -3.79 14.44
CA ASP A 299 -22.60 -3.61 13.67
C ASP A 299 -22.31 -3.45 12.17
N HIS A 300 -21.31 -4.19 11.69
CA HIS A 300 -20.96 -4.27 10.27
C HIS A 300 -20.55 -2.92 9.65
N GLY A 301 -19.85 -2.08 10.42
CA GLY A 301 -19.27 -0.81 9.99
C GLY A 301 -20.19 0.41 10.11
N GLU A 302 -21.40 0.24 10.65
CA GLU A 302 -22.37 1.33 10.81
C GLU A 302 -21.95 2.33 11.89
N THR A 303 -21.52 1.83 13.05
CA THR A 303 -20.94 2.63 14.14
C THR A 303 -19.58 2.10 14.58
N TRP A 304 -18.75 3.01 15.09
CA TRP A 304 -17.37 2.74 15.47
C TRP A 304 -17.08 3.24 16.88
N GLN A 305 -16.26 2.49 17.62
CA GLN A 305 -15.88 2.78 19.00
C GLN A 305 -14.36 2.69 19.14
N ALA A 306 -13.78 3.49 20.04
CA ALA A 306 -12.36 3.42 20.37
C ALA A 306 -12.12 2.50 21.58
N GLY A 307 -11.21 1.54 21.44
CA GLY A 307 -10.65 0.82 22.59
C GLY A 307 -9.73 1.70 23.43
N GLU A 308 -9.34 1.19 24.61
CA GLU A 308 -8.27 1.78 25.41
C GLU A 308 -6.94 1.73 24.64
N ALA A 309 -6.04 2.67 24.94
CA ALA A 309 -4.67 2.56 24.43
C ALA A 309 -3.87 1.53 25.21
N VAL A 310 -2.86 0.95 24.55
CA VAL A 310 -1.90 0.05 25.19
C VAL A 310 -1.17 0.75 26.35
N ASN A 311 -0.99 2.08 26.26
CA ASN A 311 -0.37 2.89 27.31
C ASN A 311 -1.34 3.33 28.42
N ASP A 312 -2.63 2.99 28.37
CA ASP A 312 -3.57 3.36 29.42
C ASP A 312 -3.38 2.48 30.66
N ASN A 313 -3.01 3.14 31.76
CA ASN A 313 -2.66 2.52 33.04
C ASN A 313 -1.48 1.55 32.95
N ARG A 314 -0.54 1.79 32.04
CA ARG A 314 0.65 0.96 31.84
C ARG A 314 1.75 1.34 32.85
N PRO A 315 2.33 0.39 33.60
CA PRO A 315 3.51 0.66 34.41
C PRO A 315 4.77 0.81 33.54
N VAL A 316 5.50 1.91 33.72
CA VAL A 316 6.78 2.21 33.07
C VAL A 316 7.77 2.74 34.11
N GLY A 317 8.76 1.91 34.47
CA GLY A 317 9.64 2.22 35.59
C GLY A 317 8.86 2.33 36.90
N ASN A 318 9.02 3.45 37.61
CA ASN A 318 8.32 3.71 38.88
C ASN A 318 7.02 4.52 38.70
N GLN A 319 6.53 4.68 37.46
CA GLN A 319 5.33 5.47 37.15
C GLN A 319 4.31 4.62 36.42
N THR A 320 3.03 4.95 36.59
CA THR A 320 1.96 4.46 35.72
C THR A 320 1.59 5.58 34.77
N ILE A 321 1.63 5.31 33.47
CA ILE A 321 1.32 6.28 32.42
C ILE A 321 -0.11 6.08 31.90
N HIS A 322 -0.63 7.10 31.23
CA HIS A 322 -1.91 7.07 30.53
C HIS A 322 -1.77 7.87 29.23
N SER A 323 -2.40 7.44 28.12
CA SER A 323 -2.16 8.05 26.81
C SER A 323 -2.52 9.54 26.79
N SER A 324 -3.50 9.96 27.59
CA SER A 324 -3.96 11.35 27.69
C SER A 324 -3.01 12.31 28.41
N THR A 325 -2.05 11.81 29.19
CA THR A 325 -1.16 12.64 30.02
C THR A 325 0.31 12.31 29.89
N MET A 326 0.67 11.19 29.27
CA MET A 326 2.06 10.76 29.19
C MET A 326 2.95 11.76 28.44
N ASN A 327 4.18 11.86 28.92
CA ASN A 327 5.30 12.54 28.28
C ASN A 327 6.54 11.67 28.45
N ASN A 328 6.62 10.62 27.65
CA ASN A 328 7.72 9.68 27.71
C ASN A 328 8.08 9.19 26.29
N PRO A 329 9.12 9.78 25.67
CA PRO A 329 9.53 9.42 24.31
C PRO A 329 9.79 7.91 24.14
N GLY A 330 10.41 7.26 25.13
CA GLY A 330 10.79 5.84 25.07
C GLY A 330 9.66 4.85 25.33
N ALA A 331 8.49 5.33 25.79
CA ALA A 331 7.31 4.49 26.01
C ALA A 331 6.28 4.54 24.88
N GLN A 332 6.54 5.36 23.84
CA GLN A 332 5.63 5.52 22.71
C GLN A 332 5.49 4.22 21.91
N ASN A 333 4.29 4.03 21.38
CA ASN A 333 3.94 3.05 20.35
C ASN A 333 3.01 3.76 19.36
N THR A 334 3.26 3.64 18.05
CA THR A 334 2.63 4.49 17.03
C THR A 334 1.70 3.66 16.13
N GLU A 335 1.94 3.64 14.82
CA GLU A 335 1.28 2.75 13.87
C GLU A 335 1.49 1.30 14.29
N SER A 336 0.49 0.46 14.01
CA SER A 336 0.52 -0.94 14.42
C SER A 336 -0.30 -1.80 13.47
N THR A 337 -0.08 -3.10 13.55
CA THR A 337 -0.83 -4.12 12.82
C THR A 337 -1.41 -5.13 13.80
N VAL A 338 -2.63 -5.60 13.54
CA VAL A 338 -3.41 -6.42 14.47
C VAL A 338 -3.66 -7.82 13.89
N VAL A 339 -3.54 -8.83 14.74
CA VAL A 339 -3.80 -10.24 14.40
C VAL A 339 -4.65 -10.87 15.49
N GLN A 340 -5.67 -11.66 15.12
CA GLN A 340 -6.37 -12.55 16.05
C GLN A 340 -5.79 -13.97 15.98
N LEU A 341 -5.43 -14.51 17.14
CA LEU A 341 -5.02 -15.92 17.29
C LEU A 341 -6.25 -16.86 17.37
N ASN A 342 -6.06 -18.16 17.13
CA ASN A 342 -7.13 -19.16 17.26
C ASN A 342 -7.67 -19.29 18.70
N ASN A 343 -6.89 -18.91 19.70
CA ASN A 343 -7.34 -18.88 21.09
C ASN A 343 -8.26 -17.66 21.41
N GLY A 344 -8.47 -16.77 20.43
CA GLY A 344 -9.31 -15.57 20.54
C GLY A 344 -8.57 -14.30 20.93
N ASP A 345 -7.32 -14.39 21.40
CA ASP A 345 -6.50 -13.22 21.75
C ASP A 345 -6.21 -12.35 20.54
N LEU A 346 -6.15 -11.03 20.74
CA LEU A 346 -5.55 -10.12 19.76
C LEU A 346 -4.11 -9.82 20.12
N LYS A 347 -3.23 -9.85 19.11
CA LYS A 347 -1.87 -9.34 19.16
C LYS A 347 -1.80 -8.04 18.38
N LEU A 348 -1.22 -7.01 18.99
CA LEU A 348 -0.95 -5.73 18.34
C LEU A 348 0.57 -5.52 18.25
N PHE A 349 1.09 -5.60 17.03
CA PHE A 349 2.51 -5.40 16.73
C PHE A 349 2.72 -3.92 16.43
N MET A 350 3.48 -3.24 17.28
CA MET A 350 3.54 -1.78 17.31
C MET A 350 4.91 -1.29 16.90
N ARG A 351 4.93 -0.31 15.98
CA ARG A 351 6.11 0.52 15.72
C ARG A 351 6.48 1.28 17.00
N GLY A 352 7.76 1.29 17.33
CA GLY A 352 8.26 2.11 18.44
C GLY A 352 9.77 2.31 18.43
N LEU A 353 10.32 2.69 19.58
CA LEU A 353 11.67 3.25 19.69
C LEU A 353 12.64 2.37 20.49
N THR A 354 12.32 1.10 20.68
CA THR A 354 13.16 0.15 21.44
C THR A 354 14.23 -0.54 20.60
N GLY A 355 14.16 -0.42 19.27
CA GLY A 355 15.06 -1.10 18.32
C GLY A 355 14.67 -2.55 18.01
N ASP A 356 13.62 -3.05 18.65
CA ASP A 356 13.10 -4.41 18.52
C ASP A 356 11.57 -4.41 18.54
N LEU A 357 10.99 -5.52 18.08
CA LEU A 357 9.55 -5.68 17.97
C LEU A 357 8.84 -5.62 19.33
N GLN A 358 7.80 -4.79 19.42
CA GLN A 358 6.94 -4.65 20.59
C GLN A 358 5.54 -5.21 20.30
N VAL A 359 5.02 -6.07 21.18
CA VAL A 359 3.72 -6.72 21.00
C VAL A 359 2.86 -6.59 22.26
N ALA A 360 1.67 -6.00 22.11
CA ALA A 360 0.63 -5.99 23.14
C ALA A 360 -0.37 -7.13 22.92
N THR A 361 -1.06 -7.54 23.98
CA THR A 361 -2.10 -8.59 23.92
C THR A 361 -3.41 -8.06 24.50
N SER A 362 -4.51 -8.30 23.80
CA SER A 362 -5.87 -8.06 24.29
C SER A 362 -6.62 -9.39 24.41
N LYS A 363 -7.43 -9.52 25.47
CA LYS A 363 -8.24 -10.71 25.78
C LYS A 363 -9.74 -10.51 25.54
N ASP A 364 -10.14 -9.30 25.13
CA ASP A 364 -11.53 -8.83 25.06
C ASP A 364 -11.85 -8.19 23.70
N GLY A 365 -11.22 -8.72 22.64
CA GLY A 365 -11.48 -8.28 21.27
C GLY A 365 -11.04 -6.84 20.99
N GLY A 366 -9.97 -6.37 21.65
CA GLY A 366 -9.35 -5.07 21.41
C GLY A 366 -9.89 -3.92 22.27
N ALA A 367 -10.77 -4.21 23.24
CA ALA A 367 -11.31 -3.17 24.12
C ALA A 367 -10.27 -2.69 25.14
N THR A 368 -9.51 -3.61 25.75
CA THR A 368 -8.42 -3.32 26.68
C THR A 368 -7.17 -4.16 26.39
N TRP A 369 -6.04 -3.76 26.99
CA TRP A 369 -4.74 -4.41 26.77
C TRP A 369 -4.09 -4.84 28.09
N GLU A 370 -3.45 -6.01 28.06
CA GLU A 370 -2.59 -6.50 29.12
C GLU A 370 -1.46 -5.50 29.41
N LYS A 371 -1.10 -5.35 30.69
CA LYS A 371 -0.17 -4.28 31.12
C LYS A 371 1.29 -4.53 30.75
N THR A 372 1.64 -5.77 30.41
CA THR A 372 2.99 -6.14 29.97
C THR A 372 3.08 -6.18 28.45
N ILE A 373 3.93 -5.34 27.89
CA ILE A 373 4.31 -5.41 26.47
C ILE A 373 5.47 -6.39 26.33
N LYS A 374 5.31 -7.40 25.46
CA LYS A 374 6.38 -8.35 25.14
C LYS A 374 7.31 -7.73 24.09
N ARG A 375 8.61 -7.89 24.28
CA ARG A 375 9.64 -7.49 23.31
C ARG A 375 10.32 -8.73 22.74
N TYR A 376 10.58 -8.71 21.43
CA TYR A 376 11.24 -9.80 20.72
C TYR A 376 12.50 -9.30 20.03
N ALA A 377 13.67 -9.61 20.61
CA ALA A 377 14.96 -9.13 20.12
C ALA A 377 15.36 -9.72 18.76
N ASP A 378 14.74 -10.85 18.38
CA ASP A 378 14.93 -11.57 17.12
C ASP A 378 14.42 -10.77 15.90
N VAL A 379 13.44 -9.89 16.11
CA VAL A 379 12.89 -9.02 15.07
C VAL A 379 13.24 -7.57 15.39
N LYS A 380 13.99 -6.94 14.49
CA LYS A 380 14.37 -5.52 14.63
C LYS A 380 13.20 -4.62 14.26
N ASP A 381 13.11 -3.50 14.95
CA ASP A 381 12.23 -2.38 14.57
C ASP A 381 13.09 -1.13 14.40
N VAL A 382 13.18 -0.65 13.17
CA VAL A 382 13.92 0.56 12.78
C VAL A 382 13.05 1.82 12.82
N TYR A 383 11.95 1.78 13.56
CA TYR A 383 10.93 2.83 13.67
C TYR A 383 10.24 3.11 12.33
N VAL A 384 9.68 2.05 11.73
CA VAL A 384 8.87 2.10 10.51
C VAL A 384 7.66 1.17 10.65
N GLN A 385 6.60 1.44 9.90
CA GLN A 385 5.40 0.58 9.86
C GLN A 385 5.76 -0.86 9.50
N MET A 386 4.92 -1.78 9.97
CA MET A 386 5.00 -3.22 9.70
C MET A 386 3.60 -3.79 9.47
N SER A 387 3.51 -4.90 8.73
CA SER A 387 2.27 -5.66 8.61
C SER A 387 2.45 -7.09 9.11
N ALA A 388 1.38 -7.67 9.65
CA ALA A 388 1.36 -9.04 10.12
C ALA A 388 0.02 -9.71 9.82
N ILE A 389 0.07 -11.01 9.52
CA ILE A 389 -1.11 -11.84 9.24
C ILE A 389 -1.04 -13.16 10.00
N HIS A 390 -2.20 -13.70 10.34
CA HIS A 390 -2.36 -15.07 10.85
C HIS A 390 -2.50 -16.06 9.70
N THR A 391 -1.88 -17.23 9.82
CA THR A 391 -2.07 -18.34 8.87
C THR A 391 -1.98 -19.68 9.61
N VAL A 392 -2.61 -20.72 9.05
CA VAL A 392 -2.54 -22.10 9.55
C VAL A 392 -1.96 -22.99 8.47
N GLN A 393 -0.89 -23.71 8.79
CA GLN A 393 -0.18 -24.58 7.86
C GLN A 393 0.05 -25.93 8.52
N ASP A 394 -0.35 -27.02 7.85
CA ASP A 394 -0.27 -28.39 8.37
C ASP A 394 -0.85 -28.54 9.80
N GLY A 395 -1.98 -27.87 10.07
CA GLY A 395 -2.67 -27.88 11.36
C GLY A 395 -1.96 -27.13 12.48
N LYS A 396 -0.91 -26.36 12.18
CA LYS A 396 -0.18 -25.51 13.13
C LYS A 396 -0.42 -24.04 12.82
N GLU A 397 -0.48 -23.23 13.87
CA GLU A 397 -0.77 -21.81 13.80
C GLU A 397 0.52 -20.98 13.72
N TYR A 398 0.52 -19.98 12.84
CA TYR A 398 1.67 -19.12 12.58
C TYR A 398 1.25 -17.66 12.41
N ILE A 399 2.23 -16.78 12.61
CA ILE A 399 2.17 -15.38 12.22
C ILE A 399 3.29 -15.13 11.22
N ILE A 400 2.94 -14.42 10.15
CA ILE A 400 3.90 -13.85 9.20
C ILE A 400 3.93 -12.35 9.45
N LEU A 401 5.11 -11.76 9.60
CA LEU A 401 5.30 -10.33 9.80
C LEU A 401 6.34 -9.80 8.81
N SER A 402 6.11 -8.65 8.19
CA SER A 402 7.09 -8.01 7.32
C SER A 402 7.41 -6.58 7.76
N ASN A 403 8.70 -6.24 7.76
CA ASN A 403 9.22 -4.90 7.98
C ASN A 403 10.65 -4.77 7.42
N ALA A 404 11.25 -3.58 7.58
CA ALA A 404 12.64 -3.34 7.22
C ALA A 404 13.61 -3.98 8.24
N GLY A 405 14.57 -4.77 7.74
CA GLY A 405 15.60 -5.41 8.55
C GLY A 405 16.75 -4.49 8.98
N GLY A 406 16.95 -3.38 8.26
CA GLY A 406 17.93 -2.35 8.59
C GLY A 406 19.34 -2.56 8.01
N PRO A 407 20.28 -1.63 8.30
CA PRO A 407 20.08 -0.43 9.12
C PRO A 407 19.17 0.62 8.44
N GLY A 408 18.33 1.31 9.21
CA GLY A 408 17.34 2.25 8.68
C GLY A 408 16.24 1.55 7.85
N ARG A 409 15.55 2.30 6.98
CA ARG A 409 14.45 1.78 6.14
C ARG A 409 14.98 1.05 4.90
N TYR A 410 15.68 -0.05 5.15
CA TYR A 410 16.32 -0.87 4.13
C TYR A 410 16.14 -2.35 4.41
N ASN A 411 16.32 -3.15 3.37
CA ASN A 411 16.41 -4.62 3.40
C ASN A 411 15.15 -5.23 4.01
N GLY A 412 14.05 -5.20 3.25
CA GLY A 412 12.79 -5.80 3.63
C GLY A 412 12.95 -7.28 3.96
N LEU A 413 12.37 -7.68 5.09
CA LEU A 413 12.35 -9.05 5.58
C LEU A 413 10.91 -9.55 5.70
N VAL A 414 10.73 -10.86 5.58
CA VAL A 414 9.53 -11.58 6.01
C VAL A 414 9.92 -12.54 7.12
N HIS A 415 9.23 -12.42 8.25
CA HIS A 415 9.48 -13.14 9.48
C HIS A 415 8.39 -14.16 9.72
N LEU A 416 8.77 -15.36 10.15
CA LEU A 416 7.85 -16.44 10.48
C LEU A 416 7.92 -16.74 11.97
N ALA A 417 6.78 -16.66 12.66
CA ALA A 417 6.65 -17.10 14.04
C ALA A 417 5.62 -18.24 14.15
N ARG A 418 5.93 -19.26 14.95
CA ARG A 418 4.92 -20.21 15.42
C ARG A 418 4.18 -19.63 16.61
N VAL A 419 2.87 -19.81 16.65
CA VAL A 419 2.03 -19.48 17.80
C VAL A 419 2.00 -20.70 18.72
N GLU A 420 2.49 -20.53 19.95
CA GLU A 420 2.46 -21.59 20.96
C GLU A 420 1.07 -21.65 21.64
N ALA A 421 0.77 -22.76 22.30
CA ALA A 421 -0.54 -22.98 22.92
C ALA A 421 -0.96 -21.91 23.96
N ASN A 422 0.02 -21.24 24.58
CA ASN A 422 -0.20 -20.14 25.53
C ASN A 422 -0.36 -18.76 24.86
N GLY A 423 -0.30 -18.70 23.52
CA GLY A 423 -0.33 -17.46 22.75
C GLY A 423 0.99 -16.68 22.72
N GLU A 424 2.11 -17.26 23.17
CA GLU A 424 3.45 -16.73 22.93
C GLU A 424 3.93 -17.05 21.49
N LEU A 425 4.89 -16.26 21.02
CA LEU A 425 5.42 -16.38 19.66
C LEU A 425 6.87 -16.91 19.70
N THR A 426 7.12 -17.97 18.94
CA THR A 426 8.48 -18.48 18.70
C THR A 426 8.90 -18.11 17.28
N TRP A 427 9.83 -17.17 17.13
CA TRP A 427 10.37 -16.77 15.82
C TRP A 427 11.26 -17.87 15.26
N LEU A 428 10.98 -18.30 14.03
CA LEU A 428 11.63 -19.43 13.37
C LEU A 428 12.56 -19.02 12.24
N LYS A 429 12.15 -18.03 11.42
CA LYS A 429 12.85 -17.61 10.20
C LYS A 429 12.73 -16.10 9.98
N HIS A 430 13.72 -15.53 9.31
CA HIS A 430 13.81 -14.13 8.93
C HIS A 430 14.42 -14.06 7.52
N ASN A 431 13.57 -14.06 6.50
CA ASN A 431 14.00 -14.23 5.11
C ASN A 431 14.00 -12.88 4.39
N PRO A 432 15.09 -12.50 3.70
CA PRO A 432 15.12 -11.32 2.86
C PRO A 432 14.14 -11.42 1.70
N ILE A 433 13.30 -10.40 1.49
CA ILE A 433 12.32 -10.34 0.40
C ILE A 433 12.65 -9.23 -0.62
N GLN A 434 13.27 -8.14 -0.17
CA GLN A 434 13.65 -7.00 -1.01
C GLN A 434 14.91 -6.33 -0.47
N SER A 435 15.95 -6.22 -1.29
CA SER A 435 17.15 -5.44 -0.98
C SER A 435 16.94 -3.94 -1.25
N GLY A 436 17.79 -3.09 -0.68
CA GLY A 436 17.69 -1.64 -0.89
C GLY A 436 16.59 -1.01 -0.02
N LYS A 437 16.06 0.16 -0.44
CA LYS A 437 15.05 0.88 0.35
C LYS A 437 13.81 0.02 0.53
N PHE A 438 13.33 -0.05 1.76
CA PHE A 438 12.11 -0.78 2.11
C PHE A 438 11.48 -0.14 3.33
N ALA A 439 10.22 0.27 3.23
CA ALA A 439 9.53 0.98 4.29
C ALA A 439 8.17 0.34 4.62
N TYR A 440 7.06 1.04 4.36
CA TYR A 440 5.73 0.53 4.70
C TYR A 440 5.40 -0.66 3.81
N ASN A 441 4.61 -1.60 4.33
CA ASN A 441 4.18 -2.78 3.60
C ASN A 441 2.83 -3.32 4.11
N SER A 442 2.19 -4.17 3.32
CA SER A 442 0.94 -4.84 3.67
C SER A 442 0.89 -6.27 3.12
N LEU A 443 0.71 -7.23 4.02
CA LEU A 443 0.64 -8.67 3.76
C LEU A 443 -0.80 -9.17 3.60
N GLN A 444 -0.99 -10.19 2.76
CA GLN A 444 -2.22 -10.99 2.67
C GLN A 444 -1.93 -12.48 2.52
N ASP A 445 -2.75 -13.31 3.16
CA ASP A 445 -2.81 -14.75 2.89
C ASP A 445 -3.64 -14.99 1.62
N LEU A 446 -3.01 -15.56 0.59
CA LEU A 446 -3.63 -15.81 -0.71
C LEU A 446 -4.27 -17.21 -0.78
N GLY A 447 -4.17 -18.00 0.27
CA GLY A 447 -4.59 -19.40 0.29
C GLY A 447 -3.58 -20.32 -0.39
N ASN A 448 -3.76 -21.63 -0.21
CA ASN A 448 -2.90 -22.68 -0.80
C ASN A 448 -1.40 -22.51 -0.50
N GLY A 449 -1.07 -21.92 0.65
CA GLY A 449 0.31 -21.67 1.07
C GLY A 449 1.02 -20.56 0.28
N GLU A 450 0.29 -19.69 -0.42
CA GLU A 450 0.81 -18.48 -1.08
C GLU A 450 0.44 -17.22 -0.29
N PHE A 451 1.31 -16.21 -0.37
CA PHE A 451 1.20 -14.95 0.36
C PHE A 451 1.57 -13.79 -0.55
N GLY A 452 0.84 -12.68 -0.44
CA GLY A 452 1.07 -11.46 -1.19
C GLY A 452 1.62 -10.36 -0.30
N LEU A 453 2.50 -9.53 -0.85
CA LEU A 453 3.11 -8.39 -0.17
C LEU A 453 3.14 -7.18 -1.10
N LEU A 454 2.43 -6.11 -0.73
CA LEU A 454 2.55 -4.78 -1.32
C LEU A 454 3.48 -3.93 -0.45
N TYR A 455 4.47 -3.24 -1.02
CA TYR A 455 5.49 -2.55 -0.23
C TYR A 455 6.07 -1.30 -0.90
N GLU A 456 6.52 -0.35 -0.08
CA GLU A 456 7.29 0.82 -0.50
C GLU A 456 8.73 0.43 -0.87
N HIS A 457 9.12 0.74 -2.10
CA HIS A 457 10.48 0.61 -2.59
C HIS A 457 10.85 1.78 -3.50
N ALA A 458 12.13 2.11 -3.57
CA ALA A 458 12.66 3.03 -4.54
C ALA A 458 14.11 2.66 -4.82
N ASP A 459 14.45 2.58 -6.10
CA ASP A 459 15.84 2.49 -6.54
C ASP A 459 16.56 3.87 -6.45
N ALA A 460 17.71 4.00 -7.10
CA ALA A 460 18.50 5.23 -7.08
C ALA A 460 17.85 6.39 -7.86
N ASN A 461 16.97 6.09 -8.81
CA ASN A 461 16.38 7.04 -9.74
C ASN A 461 14.92 7.35 -9.38
N GLN A 462 14.21 6.42 -8.75
CA GLN A 462 12.82 6.59 -8.33
C GLN A 462 12.68 7.60 -7.18
N ASN A 463 11.62 8.40 -7.25
CA ASN A 463 11.16 9.19 -6.12
C ASN A 463 10.67 8.25 -5.02
N GLU A 464 10.81 8.69 -3.76
CA GLU A 464 10.24 7.93 -2.64
C GLU A 464 8.72 8.11 -2.63
N TYR A 465 7.88 7.08 -2.82
CA TYR A 465 8.20 5.71 -3.20
C TYR A 465 7.43 5.31 -4.47
N THR A 466 7.84 4.17 -5.03
CA THR A 466 7.03 3.29 -5.87
C THR A 466 6.46 2.20 -4.98
N LEU A 467 5.21 1.79 -5.20
CA LEU A 467 4.64 0.64 -4.53
C LEU A 467 4.71 -0.59 -5.42
N SER A 468 5.36 -1.63 -4.92
CA SER A 468 5.59 -2.88 -5.64
C SER A 468 4.92 -4.06 -4.95
N TYR A 469 4.58 -5.08 -5.73
CA TYR A 469 3.99 -6.33 -5.30
C TYR A 469 4.95 -7.50 -5.52
N LYS A 470 4.97 -8.42 -4.55
CA LYS A 470 5.56 -9.76 -4.68
C LYS A 470 4.61 -10.80 -4.12
N LYS A 471 4.64 -11.99 -4.72
CA LYS A 471 4.04 -13.20 -4.18
C LYS A 471 5.12 -14.19 -3.78
N PHE A 472 4.94 -14.88 -2.65
CA PHE A 472 5.84 -15.94 -2.19
C PHE A 472 5.07 -17.07 -1.53
N ASN A 473 5.69 -18.23 -1.37
CA ASN A 473 5.03 -19.41 -0.82
C ASN A 473 5.59 -19.87 0.54
N TRP A 474 4.92 -20.86 1.13
CA TRP A 474 5.30 -21.46 2.41
C TRP A 474 6.70 -22.05 2.43
N ASP A 475 7.16 -22.61 1.31
CA ASP A 475 8.51 -23.15 1.19
C ASP A 475 9.57 -22.06 1.31
N PHE A 476 9.35 -20.88 0.69
CA PHE A 476 10.22 -19.71 0.89
C PHE A 476 10.25 -19.26 2.35
N LEU A 477 9.12 -19.32 3.07
CA LEU A 477 9.05 -18.91 4.47
C LEU A 477 9.74 -19.89 5.42
N SER A 478 9.60 -21.20 5.18
CA SER A 478 9.88 -22.23 6.19
C SER A 478 11.21 -22.97 5.98
N LYS A 479 11.67 -23.11 4.73
CA LYS A 479 12.90 -23.84 4.41
C LYS A 479 14.14 -22.95 4.57
N ASP A 480 15.27 -23.57 4.87
CA ASP A 480 16.55 -22.88 4.92
C ASP A 480 17.04 -22.52 3.52
N MET A 481 17.45 -21.27 3.34
CA MET A 481 18.10 -20.81 2.12
C MET A 481 19.40 -21.59 1.88
N VAL A 482 19.62 -22.01 0.64
CA VAL A 482 20.75 -22.87 0.27
C VAL A 482 22.00 -22.01 0.05
N ALA A 483 23.07 -22.27 0.81
CA ALA A 483 24.34 -21.62 0.59
C ALA A 483 24.94 -22.11 -0.76
N PRO A 484 25.43 -21.20 -1.63
CA PRO A 484 26.10 -21.62 -2.84
C PRO A 484 27.36 -22.40 -2.50
N THR A 485 27.56 -23.55 -3.17
CA THR A 485 28.73 -24.42 -2.96
C THR A 485 29.85 -24.17 -3.96
N LYS A 486 29.58 -23.42 -5.03
CA LYS A 486 30.50 -22.98 -6.08
C LYS A 486 30.07 -21.58 -6.53
N ALA A 487 31.02 -20.77 -7.01
CA ALA A 487 30.72 -19.55 -7.77
C ALA A 487 30.62 -19.94 -9.25
N LYS A 488 29.47 -19.74 -9.88
CA LYS A 488 29.21 -20.15 -11.27
C LYS A 488 28.91 -18.96 -12.16
N VAL A 489 29.18 -19.09 -13.45
CA VAL A 489 28.67 -18.15 -14.45
C VAL A 489 27.14 -18.27 -14.47
N LYS A 490 26.47 -17.16 -14.19
CA LYS A 490 25.01 -17.00 -14.17
C LYS A 490 24.48 -16.69 -15.56
N SER A 491 25.16 -15.80 -16.27
CA SER A 491 24.80 -15.37 -17.61
C SER A 491 26.04 -14.94 -18.37
N ALA A 492 25.92 -14.93 -19.68
CA ALA A 492 26.91 -14.34 -20.57
C ALA A 492 26.17 -13.40 -21.51
N VAL A 493 26.67 -12.18 -21.67
CA VAL A 493 26.02 -11.10 -22.43
C VAL A 493 26.97 -10.58 -23.49
N ASP A 494 26.52 -10.49 -24.75
CA ASP A 494 27.25 -9.81 -25.81
C ASP A 494 27.06 -8.30 -25.61
N MET A 495 28.17 -7.59 -25.37
CA MET A 495 28.16 -6.15 -25.17
C MET A 495 28.38 -5.37 -26.48
N GLY A 496 28.44 -6.08 -27.62
CA GLY A 496 28.88 -5.54 -28.89
C GLY A 496 30.39 -5.32 -28.94
N ASN A 497 30.87 -4.89 -30.11
CA ASN A 497 32.30 -4.60 -30.34
C ASN A 497 33.27 -5.72 -29.92
N ASN A 498 32.88 -6.98 -30.13
CA ASN A 498 33.71 -8.15 -29.82
C ASN A 498 33.99 -8.33 -28.31
N ILE A 499 33.11 -7.83 -27.45
CA ILE A 499 33.22 -7.94 -25.98
C ILE A 499 32.06 -8.77 -25.44
N ILE A 500 32.38 -9.73 -24.58
CA ILE A 500 31.41 -10.49 -23.81
C ILE A 500 31.56 -10.17 -22.32
N ALA A 501 30.45 -10.12 -21.60
CA ALA A 501 30.41 -10.11 -20.15
C ALA A 501 30.05 -11.49 -19.64
N LEU A 502 30.85 -12.07 -18.74
CA LEU A 502 30.46 -13.21 -17.93
C LEU A 502 30.05 -12.70 -16.54
N GLU A 503 28.78 -12.82 -16.21
CA GLU A 503 28.22 -12.49 -14.90
C GLU A 503 28.25 -13.74 -14.01
N PHE A 504 28.79 -13.64 -12.80
CA PHE A 504 28.84 -14.72 -11.82
C PHE A 504 27.69 -14.60 -10.81
N ASP A 505 27.19 -15.75 -10.33
CA ASP A 505 26.16 -15.81 -9.28
C ASP A 505 26.67 -15.41 -7.89
N SER A 506 27.99 -15.26 -7.73
CA SER A 506 28.69 -14.90 -6.50
C SER A 506 29.88 -14.00 -6.82
N GLU A 507 30.32 -13.21 -5.85
CA GLU A 507 31.44 -12.29 -6.04
C GLU A 507 32.75 -13.04 -6.33
N VAL A 508 33.43 -12.62 -7.40
CA VAL A 508 34.70 -13.15 -7.88
C VAL A 508 35.74 -12.04 -8.01
N LEU A 509 37.01 -12.45 -7.97
CA LEU A 509 38.17 -11.58 -8.08
C LEU A 509 39.13 -12.17 -9.11
N VAL A 510 39.58 -11.31 -10.01
CA VAL A 510 40.65 -11.64 -10.94
C VAL A 510 42.00 -11.19 -10.35
N ASN A 511 42.77 -12.15 -9.87
CA ASN A 511 44.16 -11.91 -9.41
C ASN A 511 45.17 -12.04 -10.55
N GLN A 512 44.85 -12.84 -11.57
CA GLN A 512 45.67 -13.06 -12.75
C GLN A 512 44.75 -13.11 -13.97
N ALA A 513 45.04 -12.31 -15.01
CA ALA A 513 44.17 -12.13 -16.17
C ALA A 513 43.79 -13.48 -16.81
N PRO A 514 42.52 -13.91 -16.73
CA PRO A 514 42.11 -15.21 -17.22
C PRO A 514 42.08 -15.27 -18.76
N VAL A 515 42.40 -16.44 -19.30
CA VAL A 515 42.20 -16.75 -20.72
C VAL A 515 41.32 -17.98 -20.81
N LEU A 516 40.20 -17.83 -21.53
CA LEU A 516 39.22 -18.88 -21.71
C LEU A 516 39.41 -19.54 -23.06
N LYS A 517 39.24 -20.86 -23.11
CA LYS A 517 39.23 -21.63 -24.35
C LYS A 517 37.81 -21.98 -24.73
N LEU A 518 37.49 -21.72 -25.98
CA LEU A 518 36.16 -21.94 -26.54
C LEU A 518 36.06 -23.31 -27.22
N ALA A 519 34.84 -23.80 -27.44
CA ALA A 519 34.58 -25.12 -28.03
C ALA A 519 35.18 -25.29 -29.44
N ASN A 520 35.26 -24.22 -30.23
CA ASN A 520 35.95 -24.20 -31.53
C ASN A 520 37.50 -24.12 -31.41
N GLY A 521 38.05 -24.13 -30.20
CA GLY A 521 39.48 -24.06 -29.92
C GLY A 521 40.07 -22.65 -29.90
N ASN A 522 39.30 -21.60 -30.23
CA ASN A 522 39.73 -20.22 -30.13
C ASN A 522 39.76 -19.76 -28.66
N LEU A 523 40.38 -18.60 -28.42
CA LEU A 523 40.59 -18.04 -27.09
C LEU A 523 39.77 -16.76 -26.89
N ALA A 524 39.14 -16.64 -25.73
CA ALA A 524 38.59 -15.38 -25.23
C ALA A 524 39.56 -14.81 -24.18
N THR A 525 40.03 -13.58 -24.40
CA THR A 525 41.04 -12.94 -23.54
C THR A 525 40.40 -11.95 -22.60
N PHE A 526 40.74 -12.01 -21.31
CA PHE A 526 40.23 -11.07 -20.32
C PHE A 526 40.57 -9.61 -20.68
N LEU A 527 39.55 -8.77 -20.64
CA LEU A 527 39.65 -7.34 -20.86
C LEU A 527 39.77 -6.59 -19.53
N THR A 528 38.77 -6.75 -18.66
CA THR A 528 38.70 -6.09 -17.35
C THR A 528 37.65 -6.74 -16.47
N GLN A 529 37.72 -6.47 -15.17
CA GLN A 529 36.66 -6.76 -14.21
C GLN A 529 35.79 -5.51 -14.11
N TYR A 530 34.52 -5.61 -14.53
CA TYR A 530 33.60 -4.47 -14.56
C TYR A 530 33.08 -4.15 -13.15
N ASP A 531 32.70 -5.18 -12.40
CA ASP A 531 32.29 -5.09 -11.00
C ASP A 531 32.68 -6.38 -10.24
N THR A 532 32.21 -6.56 -9.00
CA THR A 532 32.56 -7.72 -8.17
C THR A 532 32.00 -9.07 -8.66
N LYS A 533 31.10 -9.07 -9.65
CA LYS A 533 30.47 -10.27 -10.23
C LYS A 533 30.62 -10.35 -11.75
N THR A 534 31.02 -9.29 -12.44
CA THR A 534 31.04 -9.24 -13.91
C THR A 534 32.46 -9.12 -14.46
N LEU A 535 32.87 -10.10 -15.28
CA LEU A 535 34.17 -10.13 -15.97
C LEU A 535 33.98 -9.95 -17.48
N LEU A 536 34.76 -9.07 -18.10
CA LEU A 536 34.69 -8.79 -19.53
C LEU A 536 35.81 -9.52 -20.28
N PHE A 537 35.49 -10.10 -21.44
CA PHE A 537 36.44 -10.78 -22.32
C PHE A 537 36.30 -10.28 -23.76
N VAL A 538 37.42 -10.24 -24.49
CA VAL A 538 37.46 -10.00 -25.93
C VAL A 538 37.37 -11.34 -26.65
N VAL A 539 36.47 -11.43 -27.64
CA VAL A 539 36.22 -12.61 -28.49
C VAL A 539 36.20 -12.20 -29.95
N LYS A 540 36.43 -13.12 -30.89
CA LYS A 540 36.21 -12.76 -32.31
C LYS A 540 34.72 -12.85 -32.63
N LYS A 541 34.28 -12.09 -33.62
CA LYS A 541 32.89 -12.14 -34.12
C LYS A 541 32.44 -13.55 -34.54
N GLU A 542 33.37 -14.35 -35.07
CA GLU A 542 33.15 -15.76 -35.46
C GLU A 542 33.07 -16.75 -34.29
N ASP A 543 33.43 -16.30 -33.08
CA ASP A 543 33.43 -17.10 -31.84
C ASP A 543 32.15 -16.91 -31.01
N ILE A 544 31.28 -15.99 -31.44
CA ILE A 544 29.96 -15.79 -30.84
C ILE A 544 29.15 -17.10 -30.92
N GLY A 545 28.52 -17.51 -29.82
CA GLY A 545 27.81 -18.78 -29.74
C GLY A 545 28.60 -19.99 -29.23
N GLN A 546 29.90 -19.85 -28.95
CA GLN A 546 30.74 -20.95 -28.50
C GLN A 546 30.68 -21.16 -26.99
N GLU A 547 30.67 -22.41 -26.54
CA GLU A 547 30.84 -22.75 -25.12
C GLU A 547 32.27 -22.50 -24.64
N VAL A 548 32.41 -22.02 -23.41
CA VAL A 548 33.68 -21.97 -22.69
C VAL A 548 33.96 -23.38 -22.15
N THR A 549 35.06 -23.94 -22.60
CA THR A 549 35.45 -25.32 -22.25
C THR A 549 36.47 -25.37 -21.11
N GLU A 550 37.33 -24.36 -20.99
CA GLU A 550 38.46 -24.40 -20.07
C GLU A 550 38.97 -22.99 -19.75
N LEU A 551 39.44 -22.80 -18.50
CA LEU A 551 40.33 -21.70 -18.13
C LEU A 551 41.76 -22.17 -18.37
N VAL A 552 42.39 -21.71 -19.46
CA VAL A 552 43.71 -22.21 -19.90
C VAL A 552 44.89 -21.40 -19.35
N ASP A 553 44.63 -20.17 -18.88
CA ASP A 553 45.62 -19.33 -18.22
C ASP A 553 44.94 -18.36 -17.25
N GLY A 554 45.70 -17.82 -16.30
CA GLY A 554 45.23 -16.90 -15.26
C GLY A 554 44.37 -17.56 -14.17
N ALA A 555 43.68 -16.74 -13.38
CA ALA A 555 42.92 -17.20 -12.22
C ALA A 555 41.70 -16.30 -11.94
N ILE A 556 40.56 -16.96 -11.73
CA ILE A 556 39.33 -16.37 -11.20
C ILE A 556 39.11 -17.01 -9.83
N GLU A 557 39.08 -16.21 -8.78
CA GLU A 557 38.90 -16.69 -7.40
C GLU A 557 37.58 -16.16 -6.85
N SER A 558 36.84 -16.99 -6.11
CA SER A 558 35.70 -16.48 -5.37
C SER A 558 36.17 -15.67 -4.17
N MET A 559 35.60 -14.49 -3.97
CA MET A 559 35.83 -13.69 -2.75
C MET A 559 35.32 -14.38 -1.47
N HIS A 560 34.56 -15.46 -1.62
CA HIS A 560 33.99 -16.25 -0.53
C HIS A 560 34.64 -17.62 -0.37
N ASN A 561 35.79 -17.85 -1.01
CA ASN A 561 36.53 -19.11 -0.98
C ASN A 561 35.71 -20.32 -1.50
N LEU A 562 34.78 -20.05 -2.44
CA LEU A 562 34.07 -21.07 -3.18
C LEU A 562 34.88 -21.51 -4.43
N PRO A 563 34.84 -22.78 -4.83
CA PRO A 563 35.34 -23.20 -6.14
C PRO A 563 34.63 -22.43 -7.25
N VAL A 564 35.39 -21.87 -8.19
CA VAL A 564 34.85 -21.21 -9.40
C VAL A 564 34.59 -22.27 -10.46
N SER A 565 33.44 -22.18 -11.12
CA SER A 565 33.03 -23.10 -12.18
C SER A 565 32.54 -22.32 -13.39
N LEU A 566 33.12 -22.64 -14.54
CA LEU A 566 32.76 -22.12 -15.86
C LEU A 566 31.91 -23.13 -16.64
N GLU A 567 31.38 -24.16 -15.95
CA GLU A 567 30.46 -25.13 -16.55
C GLU A 567 29.24 -24.38 -17.10
N ASP A 568 28.79 -24.73 -18.30
CA ASP A 568 27.64 -24.14 -19.00
C ASP A 568 27.79 -22.65 -19.38
N ALA A 569 28.98 -22.06 -19.20
CA ALA A 569 29.26 -20.71 -19.69
C ALA A 569 29.38 -20.73 -21.22
N GLY A 570 28.44 -20.11 -21.94
CA GLY A 570 28.49 -19.99 -23.40
C GLY A 570 28.49 -18.54 -23.85
N ILE A 571 29.15 -18.23 -24.96
CA ILE A 571 29.05 -16.90 -25.57
C ILE A 571 27.65 -16.79 -26.17
N PRO A 572 26.83 -15.80 -25.78
CA PRO A 572 25.46 -15.66 -26.29
C PRO A 572 25.45 -15.49 -27.81
N GLY A 573 24.41 -16.01 -28.49
CA GLY A 573 24.20 -15.80 -29.93
C GLY A 573 24.55 -16.96 -30.89
N GLY A 574 24.61 -18.22 -30.45
CA GLY A 574 24.80 -19.34 -31.39
C GLY A 574 24.39 -20.76 -30.94
N ILE A 575 24.37 -21.63 -31.94
CA ILE A 575 23.48 -22.78 -32.18
C ILE A 575 23.74 -24.03 -31.30
N ASN A 576 24.68 -23.99 -30.35
CA ASN A 576 25.09 -25.18 -29.60
C ASN A 576 24.81 -25.17 -28.09
N GLY A 577 24.18 -24.13 -27.53
CA GLY A 577 23.69 -24.14 -26.15
C GLY A 577 22.19 -24.40 -26.08
N LYS A 578 21.72 -25.14 -25.07
CA LYS A 578 20.28 -25.14 -24.73
C LYS A 578 19.82 -23.70 -24.48
N GLU A 579 18.64 -23.36 -24.99
CA GLU A 579 18.01 -22.02 -25.04
C GLU A 579 18.57 -20.96 -24.06
N PRO A 580 19.12 -19.84 -24.56
CA PRO A 580 19.36 -18.67 -23.72
C PRO A 580 18.04 -17.91 -23.47
N ALA A 581 17.82 -17.49 -22.22
CA ALA A 581 16.83 -16.47 -21.90
C ALA A 581 17.34 -15.11 -22.45
N ILE A 582 16.67 -14.57 -23.45
CA ILE A 582 16.99 -13.28 -24.05
C ILE A 582 16.45 -12.17 -23.14
N HIS A 583 17.33 -11.33 -22.61
CA HIS A 583 16.98 -10.04 -22.02
C HIS A 583 17.52 -8.94 -22.92
N GLU A 584 16.63 -8.17 -23.55
CA GLU A 584 17.00 -6.95 -24.28
C GLU A 584 17.26 -5.80 -23.29
N VAL A 585 18.33 -5.04 -23.54
CA VAL A 585 18.67 -3.80 -22.82
C VAL A 585 18.78 -2.67 -23.86
N PRO A 586 18.36 -1.42 -23.54
CA PRO A 586 18.27 -0.33 -24.51
C PRO A 586 19.62 0.11 -25.10
N GLU A 587 19.59 0.50 -26.38
CA GLU A 587 20.74 0.99 -27.13
C GLU A 587 21.43 2.20 -26.49
N TYR A 588 22.76 2.13 -26.49
CA TYR A 588 23.67 3.20 -26.10
C TYR A 588 23.82 4.23 -27.23
N THR A 589 23.36 5.47 -27.03
CA THR A 589 23.62 6.59 -27.96
C THR A 589 24.83 7.43 -27.53
N GLY A 590 25.96 7.24 -28.21
CA GLY A 590 27.12 8.15 -28.19
C GLY A 590 27.67 8.37 -29.61
N GLY A 591 27.82 9.63 -30.05
CA GLY A 591 28.14 10.08 -31.43
C GLY A 591 29.48 9.60 -32.02
N VAL A 592 29.84 9.80 -33.30
CA VAL A 592 29.90 11.04 -34.13
C VAL A 592 30.06 10.70 -35.65
N ASN A 593 29.59 11.59 -36.53
CA ASN A 593 29.73 11.77 -38.00
C ASN A 593 30.67 10.92 -38.89
N GLY A 594 30.19 10.60 -40.12
CA GLY A 594 31.03 10.48 -41.34
C GLY A 594 30.42 9.74 -42.56
N ASP A 595 29.79 10.51 -43.46
CA ASP A 595 29.68 10.45 -44.95
C ASP A 595 29.17 9.22 -45.77
N GLU A 596 28.09 9.52 -46.53
CA GLU A 596 27.30 8.94 -47.65
C GLU A 596 28.03 8.42 -48.93
N PRO A 597 27.37 7.99 -50.05
CA PRO A 597 25.96 7.56 -50.35
C PRO A 597 25.81 6.35 -51.33
N ALA A 598 24.57 5.90 -51.60
CA ALA A 598 24.09 5.52 -52.95
C ALA A 598 22.54 5.57 -53.06
N ILE A 599 22.05 6.19 -54.15
CA ILE A 599 20.65 6.50 -54.51
C ILE A 599 20.29 5.75 -55.82
N HIS A 600 19.07 5.19 -55.99
CA HIS A 600 18.06 5.64 -56.99
C HIS A 600 16.78 4.78 -57.09
N GLU A 601 15.77 5.46 -57.65
CA GLU A 601 14.31 5.36 -57.58
C GLU A 601 13.59 4.40 -58.57
N VAL A 602 12.38 4.01 -58.15
CA VAL A 602 11.04 3.85 -58.78
C VAL A 602 10.90 3.85 -60.32
N PRO A 603 9.92 3.08 -60.85
CA PRO A 603 8.87 3.77 -61.60
C PRO A 603 7.43 3.29 -61.28
N GLU A 604 6.52 4.27 -61.19
CA GLU A 604 5.08 4.16 -61.41
C GLU A 604 4.76 4.09 -62.91
N SER A 605 3.69 3.36 -63.28
CA SER A 605 2.77 3.65 -64.39
C SER A 605 1.66 2.58 -64.43
N ALA A 606 0.43 2.77 -64.91
CA ALA A 606 -0.49 3.89 -65.14
C ALA A 606 -1.80 3.27 -65.74
N SER A 607 -2.89 4.05 -65.74
CA SER A 607 -4.12 3.96 -66.60
C SER A 607 -5.28 3.06 -66.13
N GLU A 608 -6.57 3.38 -66.27
CA GLU A 608 -7.37 4.60 -66.51
C GLU A 608 -8.87 4.20 -66.37
N GLU A 609 -9.71 5.13 -65.89
CA GLU A 609 -11.15 5.35 -66.20
C GLU A 609 -12.19 4.19 -66.27
N SER A 610 -13.18 4.23 -65.36
CA SER A 610 -14.55 4.75 -65.63
C SER A 610 -15.71 3.98 -64.97
N SER A 611 -16.53 4.75 -64.26
CA SER A 611 -17.99 4.63 -64.15
C SER A 611 -18.64 3.52 -63.30
N LYS A 612 -19.50 4.02 -62.39
CA LYS A 612 -20.77 3.46 -61.89
C LYS A 612 -20.70 2.17 -61.06
N GLY A 613 -20.89 2.41 -59.76
CA GLY A 613 -21.65 1.64 -58.78
C GLY A 613 -21.92 0.17 -59.07
N ASP A 614 -21.30 -0.68 -58.25
CA ASP A 614 -21.94 -1.86 -57.69
C ASP A 614 -21.27 -2.20 -56.35
N SER A 615 -22.07 -2.65 -55.39
CA SER A 615 -21.60 -3.10 -54.07
C SER A 615 -20.78 -4.37 -54.22
N THR A 616 -19.48 -4.36 -53.90
CA THR A 616 -18.65 -5.56 -53.88
C THR A 616 -18.79 -6.28 -52.53
N THR A 617 -19.51 -7.39 -52.53
CA THR A 617 -19.48 -8.41 -51.48
C THR A 617 -18.16 -9.19 -51.57
N HIS A 618 -17.39 -9.25 -50.49
CA HIS A 618 -16.21 -10.11 -50.40
C HIS A 618 -16.58 -11.42 -49.70
N GLU A 619 -16.59 -12.55 -50.43
CA GLU A 619 -16.70 -13.89 -49.84
C GLU A 619 -15.31 -14.54 -49.71
N VAL A 620 -15.00 -15.14 -48.56
CA VAL A 620 -13.76 -15.86 -48.22
C VAL A 620 -14.06 -17.37 -48.11
N PRO A 621 -13.14 -18.30 -48.46
CA PRO A 621 -13.46 -19.73 -48.58
C PRO A 621 -13.71 -20.44 -47.24
N GLU A 622 -14.70 -21.35 -47.20
CA GLU A 622 -14.97 -22.26 -46.07
C GLU A 622 -13.78 -23.20 -45.76
N PHE A 623 -13.41 -23.30 -44.48
CA PHE A 623 -12.43 -24.25 -43.96
C PHE A 623 -13.12 -25.49 -43.36
N THR A 624 -12.78 -26.70 -43.85
CA THR A 624 -13.42 -27.98 -43.44
C THR A 624 -12.40 -29.03 -42.96
N GLY A 625 -11.53 -28.67 -42.01
CA GLY A 625 -10.54 -29.59 -41.43
C GLY A 625 -10.58 -29.67 -39.90
N GLY A 626 -10.71 -30.88 -39.33
CA GLY A 626 -10.62 -31.12 -37.88
C GLY A 626 -9.17 -31.29 -37.40
N VAL A 627 -8.87 -30.79 -36.19
CA VAL A 627 -7.53 -30.82 -35.56
C VAL A 627 -7.60 -31.56 -34.23
N ASN A 628 -6.60 -32.39 -33.91
CA ASN A 628 -6.51 -33.17 -32.68
C ASN A 628 -5.17 -32.81 -32.00
N GLY A 629 -5.21 -32.03 -30.91
CA GLY A 629 -4.03 -31.60 -30.15
C GLY A 629 -4.44 -30.86 -28.86
N ASP A 630 -3.58 -30.91 -27.83
CA ASP A 630 -3.84 -30.45 -26.46
C ASP A 630 -3.86 -28.90 -26.26
N GLU A 631 -4.02 -28.11 -27.33
CA GLU A 631 -4.13 -26.65 -27.27
C GLU A 631 -5.32 -26.15 -28.12
N ALA A 632 -6.03 -25.12 -27.64
CA ALA A 632 -7.19 -24.55 -28.33
C ALA A 632 -6.81 -23.93 -29.69
N ALA A 633 -7.63 -24.15 -30.72
CA ALA A 633 -7.46 -23.51 -32.02
C ALA A 633 -7.86 -22.02 -31.96
N VAL A 634 -6.90 -21.12 -32.25
CA VAL A 634 -7.13 -19.66 -32.39
C VAL A 634 -7.26 -19.33 -33.88
N THR A 635 -8.31 -18.61 -34.27
CA THR A 635 -8.52 -18.14 -35.64
C THR A 635 -8.43 -16.61 -35.66
N GLU A 636 -7.45 -16.05 -36.38
CA GLU A 636 -7.31 -14.58 -36.52
C GLU A 636 -7.92 -14.08 -37.84
N LEU A 637 -8.77 -13.06 -37.75
CA LEU A 637 -9.39 -12.35 -38.88
C LEU A 637 -8.62 -11.04 -39.18
N PRO A 638 -8.68 -10.52 -40.43
CA PRO A 638 -7.83 -9.39 -40.84
C PRO A 638 -8.13 -8.09 -40.08
N GLU A 639 -7.07 -7.38 -39.68
CA GLU A 639 -7.12 -6.01 -39.14
C GLU A 639 -7.37 -4.97 -40.25
N TYR A 640 -8.28 -4.02 -40.00
CA TYR A 640 -8.60 -2.93 -40.93
C TYR A 640 -7.94 -1.62 -40.48
N THR A 641 -7.04 -1.07 -41.31
CA THR A 641 -6.20 0.10 -40.97
C THR A 641 -6.51 1.38 -41.75
N GLU A 642 -7.64 1.49 -42.46
CA GLU A 642 -8.01 2.73 -43.17
C GLU A 642 -9.37 3.32 -42.75
N ALA A 643 -9.42 4.66 -42.69
CA ALA A 643 -10.58 5.43 -42.27
C ALA A 643 -11.68 5.45 -43.34
N ILE A 644 -12.86 4.94 -43.00
CA ILE A 644 -14.06 5.01 -43.86
C ILE A 644 -14.84 6.28 -43.50
N GLY A 645 -14.75 7.31 -44.33
CA GLY A 645 -15.58 8.51 -44.20
C GLY A 645 -16.64 8.55 -45.30
N THR A 646 -17.92 8.69 -44.93
CA THR A 646 -18.98 9.08 -45.87
C THR A 646 -19.31 10.56 -45.69
N ALA A 647 -19.43 11.28 -46.81
CA ALA A 647 -20.04 12.59 -46.84
C ALA A 647 -21.42 12.45 -47.48
N GLY A 648 -22.48 12.50 -46.66
CA GLY A 648 -23.88 12.53 -47.12
C GLY A 648 -24.80 11.47 -46.49
N ASP A 649 -26.09 11.60 -46.79
CA ASP A 649 -27.24 10.81 -46.28
C ASP A 649 -27.26 9.34 -46.77
N GLU A 650 -26.19 8.56 -46.56
CA GLU A 650 -26.21 7.10 -46.79
C GLU A 650 -26.05 6.30 -45.49
N ALA A 651 -26.76 5.17 -45.40
CA ALA A 651 -26.84 4.33 -44.21
C ALA A 651 -25.51 3.59 -43.90
N ALA A 652 -25.21 3.42 -42.61
CA ALA A 652 -23.98 2.78 -42.14
C ALA A 652 -23.85 1.29 -42.56
N PRO A 653 -22.62 0.79 -42.81
CA PRO A 653 -22.39 -0.59 -43.26
C PRO A 653 -22.62 -1.65 -42.18
N THR A 654 -23.02 -2.87 -42.58
CA THR A 654 -23.22 -4.06 -41.73
C THR A 654 -22.18 -5.13 -42.07
N VAL A 655 -21.60 -5.79 -41.07
CA VAL A 655 -20.58 -6.86 -41.24
C VAL A 655 -21.12 -8.17 -40.66
N GLU A 656 -21.08 -9.26 -41.42
CA GLU A 656 -21.47 -10.61 -40.97
C GLU A 656 -20.23 -11.53 -40.81
N VAL A 657 -20.21 -12.32 -39.74
CA VAL A 657 -19.11 -13.26 -39.41
C VAL A 657 -19.48 -14.68 -39.84
N PRO A 658 -18.57 -15.49 -40.46
CA PRO A 658 -18.90 -16.83 -40.93
C PRO A 658 -19.20 -17.86 -39.82
N GLU A 659 -20.08 -18.83 -40.09
CA GLU A 659 -20.41 -19.95 -39.18
C GLU A 659 -19.26 -20.98 -39.07
N PHE A 660 -18.95 -21.41 -37.84
CA PHE A 660 -18.02 -22.51 -37.55
C PHE A 660 -18.77 -23.79 -37.19
N THR A 661 -18.57 -24.88 -37.94
CA THR A 661 -19.28 -26.17 -37.76
C THR A 661 -18.38 -27.34 -37.33
N GLY A 662 -17.16 -27.08 -36.88
CA GLY A 662 -16.18 -28.11 -36.49
C GLY A 662 -16.31 -28.58 -35.03
N GLY A 663 -16.23 -29.89 -34.78
CA GLY A 663 -16.22 -30.46 -33.42
C GLY A 663 -14.80 -30.60 -32.84
N VAL A 664 -14.64 -30.41 -31.52
CA VAL A 664 -13.36 -30.45 -30.80
C VAL A 664 -13.36 -31.59 -29.75
N ASN A 665 -12.25 -32.33 -29.63
CA ASN A 665 -11.98 -33.27 -28.53
C ASN A 665 -10.79 -32.73 -27.72
N GLY A 666 -11.07 -31.94 -26.68
CA GLY A 666 -10.09 -31.38 -25.74
C GLY A 666 -10.82 -30.72 -24.55
N ASP A 667 -10.15 -30.58 -23.41
CA ASP A 667 -10.76 -30.15 -22.13
C ASP A 667 -11.09 -28.64 -22.04
N GLU A 668 -10.80 -27.83 -23.07
CA GLU A 668 -11.12 -26.40 -23.14
C GLU A 668 -11.82 -26.01 -24.46
N ALA A 669 -12.78 -25.07 -24.38
CA ALA A 669 -13.55 -24.58 -25.53
C ALA A 669 -12.77 -23.55 -26.36
N ALA A 670 -13.03 -23.48 -27.68
CA ALA A 670 -12.41 -22.51 -28.59
C ALA A 670 -12.83 -21.06 -28.26
N VAL A 671 -11.90 -20.11 -28.38
CA VAL A 671 -12.09 -18.67 -28.14
C VAL A 671 -11.99 -17.92 -29.47
N ALA A 672 -12.94 -17.04 -29.77
CA ALA A 672 -12.90 -16.11 -30.90
C ALA A 672 -12.70 -14.67 -30.37
N GLU A 673 -11.69 -13.96 -30.87
CA GLU A 673 -11.46 -12.56 -30.51
C GLU A 673 -12.14 -11.60 -31.50
N LEU A 674 -12.74 -10.53 -30.99
CA LEU A 674 -13.37 -9.47 -31.78
C LEU A 674 -12.31 -8.47 -32.29
N PRO A 675 -12.48 -7.86 -33.48
CA PRO A 675 -11.47 -6.94 -34.01
C PRO A 675 -11.31 -5.67 -33.16
N GLU A 676 -10.06 -5.28 -32.88
CA GLU A 676 -9.70 -4.00 -32.27
C GLU A 676 -9.61 -2.87 -33.32
N TYR A 677 -10.22 -1.72 -33.05
CA TYR A 677 -10.11 -0.50 -33.86
C TYR A 677 -9.21 0.52 -33.17
N THR A 678 -8.21 1.05 -33.87
CA THR A 678 -7.11 1.84 -33.27
C THR A 678 -7.19 3.37 -33.40
N GLU A 679 -8.26 3.97 -33.97
CA GLU A 679 -8.44 5.44 -33.96
C GLU A 679 -9.90 5.91 -33.76
N PRO A 680 -10.14 7.09 -33.14
CA PRO A 680 -11.48 7.56 -32.78
C PRO A 680 -12.25 8.15 -33.98
N SER A 681 -13.46 7.64 -34.21
CA SER A 681 -14.45 8.29 -35.08
C SER A 681 -15.17 9.42 -34.33
N ALA A 682 -15.09 10.65 -34.83
CA ALA A 682 -15.89 11.77 -34.35
C ALA A 682 -17.24 11.81 -35.09
N THR A 683 -18.35 11.53 -34.40
CA THR A 683 -19.69 11.81 -34.93
C THR A 683 -20.08 13.25 -34.61
N VAL A 684 -20.40 14.03 -35.64
CA VAL A 684 -21.06 15.33 -35.49
C VAL A 684 -22.54 15.12 -35.84
N GLY A 685 -23.40 14.93 -34.83
CA GLY A 685 -24.86 14.87 -34.99
C GLY A 685 -25.56 13.71 -34.26
N ASP A 686 -26.88 13.83 -34.10
CA ASP A 686 -27.77 12.89 -33.39
C ASP A 686 -28.10 11.60 -34.19
N GLU A 687 -27.10 10.84 -34.67
CA GLU A 687 -27.32 9.53 -35.30
C GLU A 687 -26.66 8.36 -34.54
N ALA A 688 -27.28 7.18 -34.62
CA ALA A 688 -26.93 5.99 -33.84
C ALA A 688 -25.71 5.22 -34.40
N ALA A 689 -24.90 4.67 -33.49
CA ALA A 689 -23.69 3.92 -33.82
C ALA A 689 -23.97 2.57 -34.53
N PRO A 690 -23.02 2.03 -35.33
CA PRO A 690 -23.18 0.75 -36.03
C PRO A 690 -23.37 -0.43 -35.06
N THR A 691 -24.07 -1.48 -35.51
CA THR A 691 -24.43 -2.68 -34.73
C THR A 691 -23.76 -3.94 -35.32
N VAL A 692 -23.36 -4.87 -34.43
CA VAL A 692 -22.75 -6.18 -34.76
C VAL A 692 -23.72 -7.28 -34.31
N GLU A 693 -24.07 -8.19 -35.20
CA GLU A 693 -24.91 -9.37 -34.90
C GLU A 693 -24.03 -10.63 -34.79
N VAL A 694 -24.17 -11.39 -33.70
CA VAL A 694 -23.41 -12.63 -33.43
C VAL A 694 -24.39 -13.81 -33.35
N PRO A 695 -24.26 -14.88 -34.17
CA PRO A 695 -25.14 -16.05 -34.10
C PRO A 695 -24.93 -16.92 -32.85
N GLU A 696 -25.97 -17.65 -32.41
CA GLU A 696 -25.94 -18.61 -31.28
C GLU A 696 -25.13 -19.89 -31.61
N PHE A 697 -24.37 -20.40 -30.64
CA PHE A 697 -23.53 -21.59 -30.76
C PHE A 697 -24.32 -22.91 -30.50
N GLU A 698 -24.39 -23.81 -31.49
CA GLU A 698 -25.07 -25.12 -31.39
C GLU A 698 -24.13 -26.36 -31.37
N GLY A 699 -22.94 -26.28 -30.75
CA GLY A 699 -21.99 -27.40 -30.66
C GLY A 699 -22.10 -28.25 -29.38
N GLY A 700 -22.28 -29.57 -29.48
CA GLY A 700 -22.38 -30.50 -28.33
C GLY A 700 -21.08 -31.28 -28.01
N VAL A 701 -20.80 -31.51 -26.72
CA VAL A 701 -19.68 -32.31 -26.19
C VAL A 701 -20.15 -33.61 -25.51
N ASN A 702 -19.49 -34.74 -25.78
CA ASN A 702 -19.81 -36.07 -25.23
C ASN A 702 -18.87 -36.44 -24.03
N ALA A 703 -19.44 -37.11 -23.02
CA ALA A 703 -19.00 -37.17 -21.61
C ALA A 703 -18.23 -38.44 -21.16
N VAL A 704 -17.74 -38.46 -19.89
CA VAL A 704 -17.79 -39.64 -18.96
C VAL A 704 -17.95 -39.22 -17.46
N GLU A 705 -18.83 -39.92 -16.73
CA GLU A 705 -19.32 -39.82 -15.31
C GLU A 705 -18.26 -40.05 -14.19
N ALA A 706 -18.38 -39.75 -12.87
CA ALA A 706 -19.46 -39.62 -11.86
C ALA A 706 -18.93 -38.75 -10.66
N ALA A 707 -19.66 -38.22 -9.66
CA ALA A 707 -20.81 -38.70 -8.89
C ALA A 707 -21.61 -37.54 -8.24
N VAL A 708 -22.89 -37.80 -8.01
CA VAL A 708 -23.95 -36.88 -7.57
C VAL A 708 -23.94 -36.63 -6.06
N HIS A 709 -24.00 -35.37 -5.64
CA HIS A 709 -24.56 -34.96 -4.35
C HIS A 709 -25.59 -33.85 -4.57
N GLU A 710 -26.86 -34.17 -4.32
CA GLU A 710 -28.00 -33.26 -4.42
C GLU A 710 -28.04 -32.27 -3.24
N PHE A 711 -28.24 -30.98 -3.53
CA PHE A 711 -28.79 -29.98 -2.61
C PHE A 711 -30.02 -29.33 -3.26
N PRO A 712 -31.04 -28.95 -2.46
CA PRO A 712 -32.38 -28.64 -2.98
C PRO A 712 -32.45 -27.30 -3.74
N GLU A 713 -33.24 -27.31 -4.81
CA GLU A 713 -33.59 -26.18 -5.67
C GLU A 713 -34.22 -25.01 -4.89
N PHE A 714 -33.71 -23.81 -5.12
CA PHE A 714 -34.40 -22.55 -4.83
C PHE A 714 -35.07 -22.05 -6.11
N THR A 715 -36.40 -22.13 -6.16
CA THR A 715 -37.20 -21.52 -7.22
C THR A 715 -37.60 -20.10 -6.82
N GLY A 716 -37.00 -19.09 -7.44
CA GLY A 716 -37.39 -17.68 -7.31
C GLY A 716 -37.04 -16.91 -8.57
N GLY A 717 -38.06 -16.62 -9.39
CA GLY A 717 -37.93 -15.96 -10.68
C GLY A 717 -37.51 -14.49 -10.61
N VAL A 718 -36.80 -14.07 -11.66
CA VAL A 718 -36.34 -12.71 -11.92
C VAL A 718 -37.45 -11.95 -12.64
N ASN A 719 -37.89 -10.81 -12.11
CA ASN A 719 -38.79 -9.89 -12.82
C ASN A 719 -38.08 -8.58 -13.15
N ALA A 720 -38.22 -8.21 -14.43
CA ALA A 720 -37.71 -7.01 -15.05
C ALA A 720 -38.27 -5.72 -14.45
N VAL A 721 -37.46 -4.67 -14.56
CA VAL A 721 -37.74 -3.30 -14.13
C VAL A 721 -38.64 -2.61 -15.15
N GLU A 722 -39.84 -2.19 -14.72
CA GLU A 722 -40.60 -1.13 -15.39
C GLU A 722 -40.79 0.06 -14.44
N ALA A 723 -40.63 1.25 -15.01
CA ALA A 723 -40.72 2.54 -14.34
C ALA A 723 -42.13 2.83 -13.82
N LEU A 724 -42.24 3.37 -12.60
CA LEU A 724 -43.46 4.06 -12.17
C LEU A 724 -43.19 5.25 -11.24
N LYS A 725 -43.93 6.30 -11.57
CA LYS A 725 -43.95 7.66 -11.05
C LYS A 725 -44.17 7.71 -9.53
N ASN A 726 -43.38 8.53 -8.85
CA ASN A 726 -43.64 8.96 -7.48
C ASN A 726 -44.72 10.06 -7.46
N GLU A 727 -45.89 9.75 -6.92
CA GLU A 727 -46.80 10.75 -6.35
C GLU A 727 -46.72 10.67 -4.82
N ILE A 728 -46.41 11.80 -4.19
CA ILE A 728 -46.35 12.01 -2.74
C ILE A 728 -47.79 12.20 -2.23
N PRO A 729 -48.22 11.57 -1.12
CA PRO A 729 -49.33 12.08 -0.32
C PRO A 729 -48.83 12.86 0.91
N GLU A 730 -49.38 14.07 1.07
CA GLU A 730 -49.31 14.88 2.28
C GLU A 730 -49.78 14.11 3.53
N PHE A 731 -49.02 14.20 4.62
CA PHE A 731 -49.44 13.73 5.93
C PHE A 731 -49.98 14.91 6.76
N THR A 732 -51.27 14.88 7.06
CA THR A 732 -51.90 15.68 8.12
C THR A 732 -52.62 14.75 9.10
N GLY A 733 -52.26 14.79 10.38
CA GLY A 733 -53.01 14.09 11.44
C GLY A 733 -52.16 13.71 12.65
N GLY A 734 -52.44 14.32 13.80
CA GLY A 734 -51.75 14.06 15.07
C GLY A 734 -52.37 12.97 15.96
N VAL A 735 -51.50 12.45 16.84
CA VAL A 735 -51.68 11.89 18.20
C VAL A 735 -52.81 10.89 18.50
N ASN A 736 -52.44 9.67 18.93
CA ASN A 736 -52.69 9.18 20.30
C ASN A 736 -51.95 7.85 20.59
N ALA A 737 -51.54 7.70 21.85
CA ALA A 737 -50.85 6.55 22.43
C ALA A 737 -51.68 5.24 22.43
N VAL A 738 -51.00 4.09 22.50
CA VAL A 738 -51.12 3.05 23.56
C VAL A 738 -50.55 1.69 23.11
N GLU A 739 -49.84 1.07 24.06
CA GLU A 739 -49.51 -0.34 24.31
C GLU A 739 -48.41 -1.12 23.55
N ALA A 740 -47.58 -1.71 24.40
CA ALA A 740 -46.49 -2.63 24.11
C ALA A 740 -47.02 -3.99 23.63
N LEU A 741 -46.44 -4.47 22.54
CA LEU A 741 -46.54 -5.85 22.11
C LEU A 741 -45.27 -6.60 22.52
N LYS A 742 -45.46 -7.52 23.48
CA LYS A 742 -44.62 -8.70 23.68
C LYS A 742 -44.47 -9.44 22.35
N ASN A 743 -43.26 -9.88 22.03
CA ASN A 743 -43.08 -10.97 21.09
C ASN A 743 -42.26 -12.07 21.76
N GLU A 744 -42.86 -13.24 21.79
CA GLU A 744 -42.35 -14.48 22.38
C GLU A 744 -41.36 -15.12 21.40
N LEU A 745 -40.22 -15.58 21.92
CA LEU A 745 -39.25 -16.41 21.21
C LEU A 745 -39.72 -17.88 21.27
N PRO A 746 -39.54 -18.69 20.21
CA PRO A 746 -39.95 -20.09 20.22
C PRO A 746 -39.01 -20.96 21.06
N GLU A 747 -39.61 -21.85 21.86
CA GLU A 747 -38.96 -22.88 22.66
C GLU A 747 -38.22 -23.91 21.79
N PHE A 748 -36.97 -24.21 22.15
CA PHE A 748 -36.24 -25.39 21.67
C PHE A 748 -36.06 -26.37 22.83
N ALA A 749 -36.51 -27.61 22.63
CA ALA A 749 -36.46 -28.70 23.60
C ALA A 749 -35.38 -29.73 23.24
N GLY A 750 -34.57 -30.12 24.23
CA GLY A 750 -33.65 -31.26 24.21
C GLY A 750 -32.19 -30.84 24.44
N GLY A 751 -31.40 -31.38 25.37
CA GLY A 751 -31.58 -32.39 26.41
C GLY A 751 -30.41 -32.26 27.39
N ALA A 752 -30.64 -32.59 28.66
CA ALA A 752 -29.75 -32.31 29.78
C ALA A 752 -28.51 -33.22 29.85
N ASN A 753 -27.39 -32.66 30.30
CA ASN A 753 -26.46 -33.31 31.22
C ASN A 753 -25.96 -32.27 32.23
N ALA A 754 -26.23 -32.53 33.51
CA ALA A 754 -25.97 -31.66 34.65
C ALA A 754 -24.53 -31.77 35.15
N VAL A 755 -23.92 -30.66 35.62
CA VAL A 755 -23.14 -30.58 36.88
C VAL A 755 -23.04 -29.11 37.36
N GLN A 756 -23.48 -28.91 38.62
CA GLN A 756 -23.19 -27.87 39.64
C GLN A 756 -23.06 -26.37 39.26
N ALA A 757 -24.08 -25.60 39.66
CA ALA A 757 -23.99 -24.15 39.88
C ALA A 757 -23.43 -23.85 41.29
N LEU A 758 -22.36 -23.04 41.34
CA LEU A 758 -21.86 -22.40 42.54
C LEU A 758 -22.68 -21.13 42.81
N LYS A 759 -23.22 -21.06 44.02
CA LYS A 759 -23.96 -19.93 44.59
C LYS A 759 -22.96 -18.86 45.04
N HIS A 760 -23.10 -17.62 44.58
CA HIS A 760 -22.59 -16.47 45.31
C HIS A 760 -23.59 -15.32 45.25
N GLU A 761 -24.02 -14.93 46.45
CA GLU A 761 -24.97 -13.87 46.73
C GLU A 761 -24.23 -12.52 46.66
N LEU A 762 -24.80 -11.56 45.94
CA LEU A 762 -24.42 -10.14 45.96
C LEU A 762 -25.06 -9.48 47.19
N PRO A 763 -24.31 -8.69 48.00
CA PRO A 763 -24.94 -7.87 49.01
C PRO A 763 -25.48 -6.55 48.42
N GLU A 764 -26.73 -6.25 48.75
CA GLU A 764 -27.33 -4.92 48.61
C GLU A 764 -26.58 -3.89 49.48
N PHE A 765 -26.23 -2.74 48.90
CA PHE A 765 -25.76 -1.58 49.64
C PHE A 765 -26.81 -0.47 49.59
N THR A 766 -27.47 -0.26 50.73
CA THR A 766 -28.30 0.90 51.02
C THR A 766 -27.49 1.93 51.82
N GLY A 767 -27.27 3.13 51.27
CA GLY A 767 -26.61 4.23 51.97
C GLY A 767 -27.07 5.59 51.40
N GLY A 768 -27.79 6.35 52.22
CA GLY A 768 -28.53 7.55 51.84
C GLY A 768 -27.71 8.83 51.64
N VAL A 769 -28.37 9.77 50.95
CA VAL A 769 -28.00 11.17 50.68
C VAL A 769 -27.88 11.99 51.97
N ASN A 770 -26.81 12.79 52.07
CA ASN A 770 -26.75 14.00 52.87
C ASN A 770 -26.05 15.10 52.07
N ALA A 771 -26.76 16.21 51.87
CA ALA A 771 -26.23 17.46 51.33
C ALA A 771 -25.70 18.33 52.47
N VAL A 772 -24.47 18.85 52.38
CA VAL A 772 -24.02 20.04 53.13
C VAL A 772 -22.97 20.83 52.34
N GLU A 773 -23.35 22.08 52.07
CA GLU A 773 -22.64 23.36 51.95
C GLU A 773 -21.32 23.57 51.20
N ALA A 774 -21.34 24.73 50.53
CA ALA A 774 -20.29 25.36 49.76
C ALA A 774 -19.09 25.80 50.61
N ALA A 775 -17.89 25.54 50.08
CA ALA A 775 -16.67 26.21 50.48
C ALA A 775 -16.18 27.08 49.30
N ASN A 776 -16.22 28.40 49.50
CA ASN A 776 -15.45 29.38 48.74
C ASN A 776 -13.96 29.03 48.88
N ASN A 777 -13.23 28.96 47.77
CA ASN A 777 -11.79 29.14 47.78
C ASN A 777 -11.37 30.06 46.63
N GLU A 778 -10.71 31.13 47.02
CA GLU A 778 -10.25 32.23 46.20
C GLU A 778 -9.12 31.79 45.24
N LEU A 779 -9.17 32.33 44.02
CA LEU A 779 -8.13 32.25 43.00
C LEU A 779 -6.90 33.08 43.41
N PRO A 780 -5.67 32.58 43.26
CA PRO A 780 -4.50 33.46 43.22
C PRO A 780 -4.33 34.04 41.81
N GLU A 781 -4.43 35.37 41.72
CA GLU A 781 -3.97 36.18 40.58
C GLU A 781 -2.47 35.95 40.32
N TYR A 782 -2.09 35.56 39.10
CA TYR A 782 -0.71 35.63 38.64
C TYR A 782 -0.55 36.75 37.63
N LYS A 783 0.20 37.78 38.02
CA LYS A 783 0.55 38.94 37.20
C LYS A 783 1.58 38.56 36.14
N VAL A 784 1.28 38.97 34.91
CA VAL A 784 2.16 38.91 33.74
C VAL A 784 3.26 39.96 33.89
N GLU A 785 4.52 39.54 33.81
CA GLU A 785 5.64 40.42 33.48
C GLU A 785 6.11 40.09 32.05
N GLU A 786 5.86 41.03 31.13
CA GLU A 786 6.43 41.03 29.79
C GLU A 786 7.91 41.43 29.84
N LYS A 787 8.78 40.62 29.24
CA LYS A 787 10.09 41.06 28.74
C LYS A 787 10.31 40.50 27.33
N PRO A 788 10.75 41.33 26.38
CA PRO A 788 10.88 40.92 24.99
C PRO A 788 12.20 40.15 24.80
N LEU A 789 12.15 38.98 24.17
CA LEU A 789 13.34 38.32 23.64
C LEU A 789 13.30 38.38 22.11
N ILE A 790 14.03 39.33 21.55
CA ILE A 790 14.45 39.33 20.14
C ILE A 790 15.53 38.26 20.01
N THR A 791 15.35 37.25 19.16
CA THR A 791 16.48 36.52 18.58
C THR A 791 16.16 36.07 17.16
N LEU A 792 17.09 36.46 16.29
CA LEU A 792 17.19 36.28 14.84
C LEU A 792 16.87 34.87 14.34
N VAL A 793 16.07 34.83 13.27
CA VAL A 793 15.93 33.68 12.37
C VAL A 793 17.19 33.62 11.51
N ALA A 794 18.00 32.57 11.70
CA ALA A 794 18.98 32.12 10.73
C ALA A 794 18.57 30.71 10.30
N GLN A 795 18.23 30.58 9.02
CA GLN A 795 18.00 29.32 8.33
C GLN A 795 19.25 28.45 8.40
N GLN A 796 19.09 27.17 8.74
CA GLN A 796 20.04 26.12 8.37
C GLN A 796 19.35 24.76 8.39
N ASP A 797 19.28 24.14 7.20
CA ASP A 797 18.95 22.74 6.96
C ASP A 797 19.73 21.81 7.90
N LYS A 798 19.03 20.90 8.58
CA LYS A 798 19.64 19.74 9.24
C LYS A 798 18.79 18.49 9.09
N THR A 799 19.18 17.67 8.12
CA THR A 799 19.04 16.21 8.16
C THR A 799 19.65 15.69 9.47
N TYR A 800 18.86 14.99 10.28
CA TYR A 800 19.33 14.35 11.50
C TYR A 800 20.05 13.03 11.16
N GLN A 801 21.36 12.96 11.46
CA GLN A 801 22.16 11.74 11.45
C GLN A 801 22.26 11.22 12.90
N ALA A 802 21.88 9.98 13.15
CA ALA A 802 22.00 9.34 14.46
C ALA A 802 23.48 9.09 14.81
N PRO A 803 23.94 9.32 16.06
CA PRO A 803 25.31 9.05 16.44
C PRO A 803 25.59 7.55 16.55
N ALA A 804 26.68 7.10 15.93
CA ALA A 804 27.20 5.74 16.04
C ALA A 804 27.58 5.43 17.49
N ALA A 805 26.98 4.37 18.06
CA ALA A 805 27.41 3.81 19.33
C ALA A 805 28.75 3.07 19.15
N GLN A 806 29.82 3.58 19.78
CA GLN A 806 31.05 2.81 19.96
C GLN A 806 30.81 1.70 21.01
N PRO A 807 31.23 0.45 20.76
CA PRO A 807 31.07 -0.63 21.72
C PRO A 807 32.01 -0.44 22.93
N GLN A 808 31.43 -0.32 24.12
CA GLN A 808 32.17 -0.39 25.39
C GLN A 808 32.57 -1.85 25.66
N GLN A 809 33.88 -2.08 25.86
CA GLN A 809 34.43 -3.35 26.35
C GLN A 809 34.01 -3.63 27.80
N PRO A 810 33.79 -4.90 28.19
CA PRO A 810 33.50 -5.28 29.57
C PRO A 810 34.76 -5.17 30.45
N THR A 811 34.65 -4.45 31.56
CA THR A 811 35.69 -4.34 32.59
C THR A 811 35.67 -5.56 33.52
N LEU A 812 36.83 -6.22 33.67
CA LEU A 812 37.12 -7.18 34.73
C LEU A 812 37.86 -6.47 35.89
N PRO A 813 37.72 -6.94 37.14
CA PRO A 813 38.19 -6.22 38.33
C PRO A 813 39.71 -6.23 38.50
N ALA A 814 40.22 -5.14 39.07
CA ALA A 814 41.65 -4.87 39.27
C ALA A 814 42.31 -5.79 40.31
N THR A 815 43.40 -6.43 39.90
CA THR A 815 44.45 -6.93 40.80
C THR A 815 45.76 -6.30 40.38
N GLY A 816 46.34 -5.48 41.26
CA GLY A 816 47.58 -4.77 41.01
C GLY A 816 48.82 -5.65 41.13
N SER A 817 49.83 -5.34 40.33
CA SER A 817 51.24 -5.37 40.71
C SER A 817 52.07 -4.76 39.59
N GLU A 818 52.95 -3.84 39.98
CA GLU A 818 53.88 -3.10 39.14
C GLU A 818 54.97 -4.00 38.50
N VAL A 819 55.64 -3.41 37.51
CA VAL A 819 57.09 -3.51 37.19
C VAL A 819 57.45 -4.04 35.79
N SER A 820 58.16 -3.16 35.07
CA SER A 820 59.16 -3.36 34.02
C SER A 820 58.73 -3.65 32.57
N THR A 821 58.90 -2.64 31.73
CA THR A 821 59.38 -2.78 30.34
C THR A 821 60.91 -2.70 30.30
N PRO A 822 61.53 -3.35 29.31
CA PRO A 822 62.59 -2.67 28.57
C PRO A 822 62.37 -2.74 27.04
N LEU A 823 62.35 -1.54 26.46
CA LEU A 823 63.32 -1.04 25.47
C LEU A 823 63.51 -1.75 24.10
N VAL A 824 63.44 -0.88 23.07
CA VAL A 824 64.27 -0.82 21.83
C VAL A 824 63.82 -1.68 20.63
N SER A 825 63.70 -1.19 19.39
CA SER A 825 63.83 0.16 18.81
C SER A 825 63.64 0.15 17.27
N VAL A 826 63.32 1.34 16.73
CA VAL A 826 63.78 1.93 15.45
C VAL A 826 63.18 1.36 14.14
N GLY A 827 62.64 2.18 13.22
CA GLY A 827 62.53 3.63 13.26
C GLY A 827 62.10 4.31 11.95
N MET A 828 62.44 5.60 11.93
CA MET A 828 62.36 6.64 10.89
C MET A 828 61.07 7.44 10.69
N VAL A 829 61.04 8.51 11.50
CA VAL A 829 60.49 9.85 11.29
C VAL A 829 61.14 10.56 10.08
N GLY A 830 60.38 11.43 9.41
CA GLY A 830 60.98 12.59 8.74
C GLY A 830 60.12 13.34 7.70
N MET A 831 59.20 14.21 8.13
CA MET A 831 59.27 15.67 7.87
C MET A 831 58.12 16.41 8.57
N LEU A 832 58.46 17.35 9.46
CA LEU A 832 57.58 18.30 10.16
C LEU A 832 58.08 19.73 9.91
N LEU A 833 57.13 20.63 9.64
CA LEU A 833 56.92 21.98 10.21
C LEU A 833 58.06 23.02 10.35
N GLY A 834 57.68 24.27 10.05
CA GLY A 834 57.97 25.46 10.89
C GLY A 834 56.79 26.45 10.74
N LEU A 835 55.94 26.71 11.76
CA LEU A 835 56.08 27.57 12.97
C LEU A 835 56.13 29.08 12.63
N PHE A 836 55.06 29.87 12.80
CA PHE A 836 54.48 30.54 14.01
C PHE A 836 55.10 31.91 14.41
N GLY A 837 54.22 32.91 14.64
CA GLY A 837 54.43 34.20 15.34
C GLY A 837 54.16 35.43 14.44
N MET A 838 53.39 36.48 14.76
CA MET A 838 53.05 37.13 16.03
C MET A 838 51.81 38.07 15.91
N ALA A 839 51.12 38.24 17.04
CA ALA A 839 50.58 39.47 17.66
C ALA A 839 49.67 40.50 16.94
N LYS A 840 48.58 40.82 17.66
CA LYS A 840 47.62 41.95 17.59
C LYS A 840 48.21 43.36 17.37
N LYS A 841 47.47 44.20 16.63
CA LYS A 841 47.16 45.61 16.99
C LYS A 841 45.91 46.15 16.25
N LYS A 842 44.97 46.76 17.00
CA LYS A 842 44.05 47.86 16.58
C LYS A 842 44.92 49.10 16.23
N GLU A 843 44.56 50.10 15.43
CA GLU A 843 43.38 50.97 15.19
C GLU A 843 43.44 51.38 13.67
N ASP A 844 42.38 51.70 12.93
CA ASP A 844 41.33 52.72 13.11
C ASP A 844 39.94 52.27 12.63
#